data_AF-A0A1C9W8Y2-F1
#
_entry.id   AF-A0A1C9W8Y2-F1
#
_cell.length_a   1.000
_cell.length_b   1.000
_cell.length_c   1.000
_cell.angle_alpha   90.00
_cell.angle_beta   90.00
_cell.angle_gamma   90.00
#
_symmetry.space_group_name_H-M   'P 1'
#
loop_
_entity.id
_entity.type
_entity.pdbx_description
1 polymer ?
#
loop_
_entity_poly.entity_id
_entity_poly.type
_entity_poly.pdbx_seq_one_letter_code
_entity_poly.pdbx_strand_id
1 'polypeptide(L)'
;MKTLEEALRWSMISTALVCLIVGCTVGRVQDTSGSPISGADIVAYGQCAGDGCEANKVATEAPSGTLTGYHASTNANGLFFFDPYAEQVPPSEAMAIVVPEGSSDNYYKMQISQVGFQDVWRDYTPKFEQHVHDGSTYLISQVPDTFLCRFDEVDTDGDGICDAAETLYGMSSVAADTDSDGTYDDQELYGTGSPFKINTRKLIRYSINVSDIESSKAFYERLGFQSSVESTLDISDPDQAQALNLAPYQVESAIMVLDDGFVVELNQFITLYDSEPVNTGVALGMTGLTLDTENLVADMASLDAVGVSYDVVSELYGDPLAITLTDPDGIGVMLIQRAGPTNTSADYAHGIAGPTIYVSDYQSSLEFYQNLGFRLKERANQPDTLSLGNLREVTLVETSSSSGPYEEANHLGISRLAIETTNLDQDIQILQEQGVSFYSSPVTQPVPFEELRSVAFEDPDGTIIELVQYSWADRPARLGDGSGAGRESLPLGEMCDGTPESFYGERLFEPVLCGDTGLPVPVPRLEAAPRHQALYASERCGTPLIFQTAEQRFDCATVEFFLGLQDGRKSEREHSMRYISKAIQLAEGDASTMTDEYKYNLARMYEYRAIGKNGMGLENGVFEYLVYPELHAGADFARTEELNPGNIPAIAFGLSNDLTSARIAGDEELAVAKAWEILEFAETAGNPNTLEAINVGVILTLMGIVADFPMNTGLPQRMLEDFLWAMSFDGDLDYFTVNTKKAPFIRPGLEYALASLYARNGLRDEYIAQLEVVAAQPRYEEWAWYDFVEAQRANPNRMLAKFESFGGDGYSDTYAGSNNGCMVCHGNQ
;
A
#
# COMPACT_ATOMS: atom_id res chain seq x y z
N MET A 1 -30.82 22.99 50.65
CA MET A 1 -29.36 23.16 50.63
C MET A 1 -28.84 23.17 52.06
N LYS A 2 -28.39 22.00 52.52
CA LYS A 2 -27.68 21.64 53.78
C LYS A 2 -28.22 20.31 54.31
N THR A 3 -28.00 19.24 53.56
CA THR A 3 -28.11 17.85 54.05
C THR A 3 -27.39 16.83 53.15
N LEU A 4 -26.80 17.22 52.01
CA LEU A 4 -26.03 16.31 51.15
C LEU A 4 -24.50 16.31 51.41
N GLU A 5 -23.94 17.28 52.14
CA GLU A 5 -22.49 17.39 52.36
C GLU A 5 -21.98 16.61 53.60
N GLU A 6 -22.87 16.11 54.47
CA GLU A 6 -22.44 15.44 55.72
C GLU A 6 -22.39 13.90 55.64
N ALA A 7 -22.85 13.29 54.54
CA ALA A 7 -22.82 11.83 54.37
C ALA A 7 -21.50 11.28 53.79
N LEU A 8 -20.58 12.15 53.34
CA LEU A 8 -19.42 11.74 52.52
C LEU A 8 -18.07 11.73 53.26
N ARG A 9 -18.01 11.84 54.59
CA ARG A 9 -16.71 12.09 55.28
C ARG A 9 -16.16 11.06 56.26
N TRP A 10 -16.80 9.94 56.57
CA TRP A 10 -16.19 8.96 57.48
C TRP A 10 -16.50 7.49 57.12
N SER A 11 -15.50 6.82 56.54
CA SER A 11 -14.98 5.48 56.91
C SER A 11 -14.60 4.61 55.71
N MET A 12 -13.37 4.80 55.21
CA MET A 12 -12.62 3.79 54.47
C MET A 12 -12.14 2.68 55.42
N ILE A 13 -12.56 1.43 55.17
CA ILE A 13 -11.75 0.21 55.40
C ILE A 13 -12.00 -0.74 54.21
N SER A 14 -11.04 -0.77 53.29
CA SER A 14 -10.50 -1.90 52.51
C SER A 14 -11.43 -3.09 52.17
N THR A 15 -12.01 -3.09 50.97
CA THR A 15 -11.67 -4.00 49.85
C THR A 15 -12.32 -3.37 48.61
N ALA A 16 -11.60 -3.30 47.49
CA ALA A 16 -12.08 -2.65 46.27
C ALA A 16 -13.32 -3.37 45.74
N LEU A 17 -14.51 -2.85 46.00
CA LEU A 17 -15.72 -3.22 45.29
C LEU A 17 -15.64 -2.51 43.93
N VAL A 18 -14.89 -3.09 43.00
CA VAL A 18 -15.08 -2.76 41.58
C VAL A 18 -16.52 -3.21 41.29
N CYS A 19 -17.42 -2.26 41.07
CA CYS A 19 -18.74 -2.59 40.54
C CYS A 19 -18.52 -3.28 39.20
N LEU A 20 -18.59 -4.61 39.16
CA LEU A 20 -18.69 -5.37 37.92
C LEU A 20 -19.92 -4.83 37.18
N ILE A 21 -19.68 -4.15 36.07
CA ILE A 21 -20.75 -3.68 35.19
C ILE A 21 -21.33 -4.93 34.53
N VAL A 22 -22.59 -5.23 34.82
CA VAL A 22 -23.31 -6.40 34.28
C VAL A 22 -24.34 -5.90 33.28
N GLY A 23 -24.23 -6.37 32.04
CA GLY A 23 -25.13 -6.01 30.94
C GLY A 23 -25.27 -7.13 29.92
N CYS A 24 -26.17 -6.94 28.96
CA CYS A 24 -26.39 -7.86 27.86
C CYS A 24 -25.21 -7.78 26.88
N THR A 25 -24.64 -8.92 26.51
CA THR A 25 -23.71 -9.00 25.36
C THR A 25 -24.44 -9.62 24.18
N VAL A 26 -24.42 -8.95 23.04
CA VAL A 26 -25.12 -9.39 21.82
C VAL A 26 -24.17 -9.33 20.64
N GLY A 27 -24.21 -10.35 19.79
CA GLY A 27 -23.45 -10.38 18.53
C GLY A 27 -24.21 -11.10 17.43
N ARG A 28 -23.69 -11.01 16.22
CA ARG A 28 -24.26 -11.65 15.03
C ARG A 28 -23.20 -12.51 14.33
N VAL A 29 -23.63 -13.69 13.87
CA VAL A 29 -22.83 -14.60 13.05
C VAL A 29 -23.50 -14.79 11.69
N GLN A 30 -22.73 -14.60 10.63
CA GLN A 30 -23.14 -14.70 9.24
C GLN A 30 -22.14 -15.56 8.46
N ASP A 31 -22.56 -16.08 7.30
CA ASP A 31 -21.63 -16.60 6.31
C ASP A 31 -21.09 -15.46 5.44
N THR A 32 -20.12 -15.79 4.60
CA THR A 32 -19.48 -14.91 3.60
C THR A 32 -20.41 -14.38 2.50
N SER A 33 -21.66 -14.83 2.44
CA SER A 33 -22.69 -14.21 1.58
C SER A 33 -23.49 -13.12 2.31
N GLY A 34 -23.17 -12.86 3.58
CA GLY A 34 -23.93 -12.01 4.48
C GLY A 34 -25.20 -12.67 5.00
N SER A 35 -25.39 -13.97 4.79
CA SER A 35 -26.59 -14.68 5.27
C SER A 35 -26.44 -15.07 6.75
N PRO A 36 -27.47 -14.89 7.59
CA PRO A 36 -27.37 -15.25 9.00
C PRO A 36 -27.21 -16.75 9.20
N ILE A 37 -26.27 -17.16 10.06
CA ILE A 37 -26.06 -18.55 10.44
C ILE A 37 -26.89 -18.84 11.69
N SER A 38 -27.91 -19.69 11.55
CA SER A 38 -28.71 -20.16 12.69
C SER A 38 -28.06 -21.38 13.35
N GLY A 39 -28.05 -21.39 14.68
CA GLY A 39 -27.54 -22.51 15.48
C GLY A 39 -26.02 -22.63 15.53
N ALA A 40 -25.27 -21.57 15.23
CA ALA A 40 -23.84 -21.52 15.51
C ALA A 40 -23.61 -21.55 17.01
N ASP A 41 -22.60 -22.32 17.43
CA ASP A 41 -22.22 -22.48 18.84
C ASP A 41 -21.27 -21.36 19.26
N ILE A 42 -21.61 -20.69 20.37
CA ILE A 42 -20.84 -19.59 20.94
C ILE A 42 -20.40 -20.00 22.34
N VAL A 43 -19.11 -20.00 22.62
CA VAL A 43 -18.57 -20.30 23.95
C VAL A 43 -17.73 -19.13 24.44
N ALA A 44 -18.19 -18.48 25.51
CA ALA A 44 -17.47 -17.38 26.13
C ALA A 44 -16.67 -17.85 27.36
N TYR A 45 -15.36 -17.63 27.36
CA TYR A 45 -14.42 -18.01 28.39
C TYR A 45 -14.11 -16.83 29.32
N GLY A 46 -15.14 -16.41 30.06
CA GLY A 46 -15.06 -15.37 31.08
C GLY A 46 -15.61 -15.85 32.43
N GLN A 47 -15.82 -14.91 33.34
CA GLN A 47 -16.58 -15.16 34.56
C GLN A 47 -18.07 -14.98 34.26
N CYS A 48 -18.93 -15.88 34.73
CA CYS A 48 -20.38 -15.79 34.50
C CYS A 48 -21.12 -15.33 35.75
N ALA A 49 -22.16 -14.52 35.56
CA ALA A 49 -23.11 -14.12 36.60
C ALA A 49 -24.56 -14.28 36.10
N GLY A 50 -25.40 -14.97 36.89
CA GLY A 50 -26.82 -15.17 36.57
C GLY A 50 -27.28 -16.61 36.78
N ASP A 51 -28.59 -16.83 36.64
CA ASP A 51 -29.21 -18.14 36.84
C ASP A 51 -28.84 -19.14 35.73
N GLY A 52 -28.48 -18.64 34.54
CA GLY A 52 -28.08 -19.45 33.38
C GLY A 52 -26.67 -20.05 33.44
N CYS A 53 -25.81 -19.60 34.36
CA CYS A 53 -24.39 -19.97 34.34
C CYS A 53 -24.15 -21.47 34.50
N GLU A 54 -24.81 -22.14 35.44
CA GLU A 54 -24.58 -23.58 35.68
C GLU A 54 -25.18 -24.44 34.56
N ALA A 55 -26.30 -24.01 33.97
CA ALA A 55 -26.97 -24.76 32.90
C ALA A 55 -26.18 -24.73 31.59
N ASN A 56 -25.48 -23.63 31.33
CA ASN A 56 -24.77 -23.38 30.07
C ASN A 56 -23.24 -23.54 30.21
N LYS A 57 -22.76 -24.02 31.35
CA LYS A 57 -21.33 -24.23 31.58
C LYS A 57 -20.81 -25.38 30.73
N VAL A 58 -19.77 -25.11 29.95
CA VAL A 58 -19.09 -26.10 29.11
C VAL A 58 -17.61 -26.16 29.44
N ALA A 59 -17.07 -27.38 29.34
CA ALA A 59 -15.65 -27.64 29.49
C ALA A 59 -15.07 -27.92 28.10
N THR A 60 -14.13 -27.09 27.66
CA THR A 60 -13.43 -27.26 26.39
C THR A 60 -12.01 -27.72 26.70
N GLU A 61 -11.60 -28.86 26.15
CA GLU A 61 -10.20 -29.27 26.26
C GLU A 61 -9.35 -28.42 25.33
N ALA A 62 -8.47 -27.61 25.91
CA ALA A 62 -7.42 -26.90 25.19
C ALA A 62 -6.05 -27.48 25.60
N PRO A 63 -5.02 -27.31 24.76
CA PRO A 63 -3.66 -27.75 25.09
C PRO A 63 -3.11 -27.19 26.42
N SER A 64 -3.51 -25.96 26.78
CA SER A 64 -3.17 -25.29 28.06
C SER A 64 -3.97 -25.78 29.27
N GLY A 65 -4.89 -26.73 29.07
CA GLY A 65 -5.76 -27.30 30.09
C GLY A 65 -7.25 -27.18 29.74
N THR A 66 -8.11 -27.72 30.60
CA THR A 66 -9.56 -27.60 30.42
C THR A 66 -10.01 -26.16 30.69
N LEU A 67 -10.44 -25.47 29.63
CA LEU A 67 -11.07 -24.16 29.74
C LEU A 67 -12.53 -24.35 30.16
N THR A 68 -12.99 -23.51 31.07
CA THR A 68 -14.40 -23.43 31.45
C THR A 68 -15.02 -22.23 30.76
N GLY A 69 -15.99 -22.48 29.88
CA GLY A 69 -16.75 -21.45 29.17
C GLY A 69 -18.24 -21.56 29.42
N TYR A 70 -18.99 -20.65 28.82
CA TYR A 70 -20.44 -20.59 28.91
C TYR A 70 -21.04 -20.49 27.51
N HIS A 71 -21.92 -21.44 27.21
CA HIS A 71 -22.48 -21.67 25.89
C HIS A 71 -23.71 -20.80 25.61
N ALA A 72 -23.80 -20.31 24.38
CA ALA A 72 -25.01 -19.75 23.78
C ALA A 72 -25.08 -20.21 22.31
N SER A 73 -26.23 -20.05 21.68
CA SER A 73 -26.42 -20.39 20.25
C SER A 73 -27.11 -19.26 19.49
N THR A 74 -26.78 -19.10 18.22
CA THR A 74 -27.46 -18.11 17.38
C THR A 74 -28.89 -18.50 17.01
N ASN A 75 -29.79 -17.52 16.96
CA ASN A 75 -31.17 -17.69 16.50
C ASN A 75 -31.28 -17.64 14.96
N ALA A 76 -32.51 -17.67 14.43
CA ALA A 76 -32.77 -17.65 12.98
C ALA A 76 -32.24 -16.41 12.23
N ASN A 77 -31.93 -15.32 12.95
CA ASN A 77 -31.34 -14.09 12.40
C ASN A 77 -29.83 -14.02 12.64
N GLY A 78 -29.20 -15.11 13.07
CA GLY A 78 -27.77 -15.16 13.36
C GLY A 78 -27.36 -14.48 14.67
N LEU A 79 -28.31 -14.06 15.51
CA LEU A 79 -28.03 -13.34 16.74
C LEU A 79 -27.86 -14.29 17.93
N PHE A 80 -26.84 -14.07 18.75
CA PHE A 80 -26.67 -14.70 20.06
C PHE A 80 -26.74 -13.66 21.18
N PHE A 81 -27.10 -14.12 22.38
CA PHE A 81 -27.29 -13.26 23.55
C PHE A 81 -26.72 -13.89 24.81
N PHE A 82 -25.90 -13.14 25.53
CA PHE A 82 -25.67 -13.33 26.96
C PHE A 82 -26.48 -12.25 27.66
N ASP A 83 -27.76 -12.56 27.89
CA ASP A 83 -28.76 -11.61 28.37
C ASP A 83 -29.11 -11.86 29.85
N PRO A 84 -28.62 -11.02 30.79
CA PRO A 84 -28.96 -11.15 32.21
C PRO A 84 -30.37 -10.63 32.53
N TYR A 85 -31.06 -9.97 31.59
CA TYR A 85 -32.39 -9.40 31.79
C TYR A 85 -33.52 -10.37 31.45
N ALA A 86 -33.21 -11.50 30.80
CA ALA A 86 -34.18 -12.52 30.36
C ALA A 86 -35.26 -11.97 29.40
N GLU A 87 -34.89 -11.00 28.55
CA GLU A 87 -35.77 -10.43 27.53
C GLU A 87 -35.67 -11.20 26.21
N GLN A 88 -34.48 -11.70 25.87
CA GLN A 88 -34.20 -12.48 24.65
C GLN A 88 -34.00 -13.98 24.92
N VAL A 89 -33.80 -14.36 26.18
CA VAL A 89 -33.58 -15.75 26.61
C VAL A 89 -34.51 -16.14 27.76
N PRO A 90 -34.82 -17.43 27.95
CA PRO A 90 -35.57 -17.89 29.12
C PRO A 90 -34.89 -17.47 30.45
N PRO A 91 -35.64 -17.21 31.53
CA PRO A 91 -35.05 -16.85 32.82
C PRO A 91 -34.04 -17.87 33.36
N SER A 92 -34.19 -19.15 33.03
CA SER A 92 -33.24 -20.22 33.42
C SER A 92 -31.92 -20.19 32.64
N GLU A 93 -31.84 -19.40 31.57
CA GLU A 93 -30.65 -19.21 30.73
C GLU A 93 -30.09 -17.78 30.87
N ALA A 94 -30.73 -16.93 31.68
CA ALA A 94 -30.33 -15.55 31.86
C ALA A 94 -28.97 -15.44 32.56
N MET A 95 -28.00 -14.87 31.84
CA MET A 95 -26.63 -14.76 32.31
C MET A 95 -25.89 -13.60 31.63
N ALA A 96 -24.87 -13.10 32.32
CA ALA A 96 -23.89 -12.17 31.79
C ALA A 96 -22.50 -12.78 31.89
N ILE A 97 -21.66 -12.42 30.92
CA ILE A 97 -20.23 -12.73 30.93
C ILE A 97 -19.45 -11.48 31.29
N VAL A 98 -18.56 -11.60 32.25
CA VAL A 98 -17.69 -10.54 32.76
C VAL A 98 -16.24 -10.96 32.63
N VAL A 99 -15.39 -9.97 32.40
CA VAL A 99 -13.93 -10.14 32.37
C VAL A 99 -13.48 -10.66 33.74
N PRO A 100 -12.66 -11.72 33.81
CA PRO A 100 -12.20 -12.29 35.07
C PRO A 100 -11.49 -11.28 35.97
N GLU A 101 -11.83 -11.29 37.26
CA GLU A 101 -11.22 -10.40 38.26
C GLU A 101 -9.71 -10.65 38.37
N GLY A 102 -8.89 -9.61 38.12
CA GLY A 102 -7.43 -9.70 38.14
C GLY A 102 -6.77 -10.08 36.81
N SER A 103 -7.53 -10.23 35.72
CA SER A 103 -6.97 -10.31 34.37
C SER A 103 -6.18 -9.03 34.05
N SER A 104 -4.95 -9.18 33.56
CA SER A 104 -4.13 -8.05 33.05
C SER A 104 -4.69 -7.48 31.76
N ASP A 105 -5.49 -8.25 31.03
CA ASP A 105 -5.71 -8.03 29.61
C ASP A 105 -7.06 -7.37 29.30
N ASN A 106 -7.90 -7.15 30.33
CA ASN A 106 -9.21 -6.47 30.23
C ASN A 106 -10.23 -7.04 29.22
N TYR A 107 -9.98 -8.22 28.62
CA TYR A 107 -10.89 -8.94 27.72
C TYR A 107 -11.24 -10.34 28.24
N TYR A 108 -12.23 -10.99 27.63
CA TYR A 108 -12.43 -12.44 27.70
C TYR A 108 -12.49 -13.05 26.29
N LYS A 109 -12.18 -14.35 26.17
CA LYS A 109 -12.18 -15.04 24.87
C LYS A 109 -13.56 -15.54 24.48
N MET A 110 -13.88 -15.49 23.19
CA MET A 110 -15.11 -16.04 22.62
C MET A 110 -14.74 -16.95 21.46
N GLN A 111 -15.20 -18.20 21.50
CA GLN A 111 -15.12 -19.14 20.38
C GLN A 111 -16.46 -19.21 19.68
N ILE A 112 -16.43 -19.17 18.35
CA ILE A 112 -17.59 -19.25 17.46
C ILE A 112 -17.34 -20.42 16.51
N SER A 113 -18.25 -21.39 16.52
CA SER A 113 -18.09 -22.64 15.76
C SER A 113 -19.37 -23.01 15.02
N GLN A 114 -19.22 -23.52 13.80
CA GLN A 114 -20.31 -24.09 13.02
C GLN A 114 -19.79 -25.20 12.10
N VAL A 115 -20.52 -26.31 12.01
CA VAL A 115 -20.14 -27.44 11.14
C VAL A 115 -20.01 -26.98 9.68
N GLY A 116 -18.85 -27.25 9.08
CA GLY A 116 -18.53 -26.88 7.70
C GLY A 116 -17.85 -25.52 7.54
N PHE A 117 -17.62 -24.82 8.65
CA PHE A 117 -16.94 -23.54 8.70
C PHE A 117 -15.68 -23.63 9.57
N GLN A 118 -14.75 -22.73 9.31
CA GLN A 118 -13.59 -22.49 10.16
C GLN A 118 -14.04 -21.93 11.52
N ASP A 119 -13.41 -22.38 12.60
CA ASP A 119 -13.66 -21.87 13.94
C ASP A 119 -13.01 -20.49 14.10
N VAL A 120 -13.73 -19.54 14.69
CA VAL A 120 -13.21 -18.20 15.00
C VAL A 120 -13.03 -18.06 16.51
N TRP A 121 -11.87 -17.58 16.93
CA TRP A 121 -11.62 -17.15 18.30
C TRP A 121 -11.46 -15.63 18.32
N ARG A 122 -12.01 -14.95 19.32
CA ARG A 122 -11.88 -13.50 19.44
C ARG A 122 -11.65 -13.09 20.88
N ASP A 123 -10.73 -12.17 21.08
CA ASP A 123 -10.63 -11.40 22.31
C ASP A 123 -11.68 -10.29 22.33
N TYR A 124 -12.58 -10.32 23.31
CA TYR A 124 -13.65 -9.34 23.42
C TYR A 124 -13.54 -8.53 24.71
N THR A 125 -13.39 -7.20 24.54
CA THR A 125 -13.49 -6.22 25.63
C THR A 125 -14.89 -5.60 25.62
N PRO A 126 -15.74 -5.87 26.62
CA PRO A 126 -17.09 -5.31 26.66
C PRO A 126 -17.10 -3.78 26.73
N LYS A 127 -17.89 -3.15 25.87
CA LYS A 127 -18.18 -1.71 25.86
C LYS A 127 -19.68 -1.52 26.06
N PHE A 128 -20.10 -1.35 27.31
CA PHE A 128 -21.51 -1.23 27.66
C PHE A 128 -22.05 0.18 27.38
N GLU A 129 -23.08 0.24 26.53
CA GLU A 129 -23.86 1.44 26.26
C GLU A 129 -25.24 1.35 26.93
N GLN A 130 -25.77 2.50 27.32
CA GLN A 130 -27.06 2.59 27.99
C GLN A 130 -28.18 2.80 26.96
N HIS A 131 -29.11 1.86 26.87
CA HIS A 131 -30.29 1.94 26.01
C HIS A 131 -31.56 2.02 26.85
N VAL A 132 -32.49 2.90 26.47
CA VAL A 132 -33.81 3.02 27.12
C VAL A 132 -34.87 2.46 26.19
N HIS A 133 -35.55 1.40 26.62
CA HIS A 133 -36.65 0.78 25.89
C HIS A 133 -37.82 0.52 26.84
N ASP A 134 -39.03 0.95 26.45
CA ASP A 134 -40.25 0.84 27.26
C ASP A 134 -40.13 1.34 28.71
N GLY A 135 -39.28 2.35 28.93
CA GLY A 135 -39.04 2.96 30.25
C GLY A 135 -38.05 2.19 31.15
N SER A 136 -37.58 1.02 30.70
CA SER A 136 -36.48 0.29 31.32
C SER A 136 -35.14 0.71 30.72
N THR A 137 -34.09 0.67 31.54
CA THR A 137 -32.71 0.93 31.11
C THR A 137 -31.96 -0.39 31.00
N TYR A 138 -31.33 -0.62 29.85
CA TYR A 138 -30.50 -1.78 29.55
C TYR A 138 -29.07 -1.34 29.30
N LEU A 139 -28.11 -2.10 29.82
CA LEU A 139 -26.71 -1.99 29.42
C LEU A 139 -26.46 -3.04 28.34
N ILE A 140 -26.02 -2.62 27.17
CA ILE A 140 -25.80 -3.50 26.02
C ILE A 140 -24.37 -3.32 25.54
N SER A 141 -23.67 -4.43 25.35
CA SER A 141 -22.35 -4.50 24.73
C SER A 141 -22.48 -5.23 23.40
N GLN A 142 -22.19 -4.53 22.31
CA GLN A 142 -22.27 -5.09 20.97
C GLN A 142 -20.94 -5.79 20.63
N VAL A 143 -20.99 -7.07 20.27
CA VAL A 143 -19.87 -7.79 19.64
C VAL A 143 -19.92 -7.45 18.14
N PRO A 144 -18.78 -7.09 17.51
CA PRO A 144 -18.75 -6.87 16.07
C PRO A 144 -19.24 -8.12 15.32
N ASP A 145 -19.91 -7.90 14.20
CA ASP A 145 -20.41 -8.99 13.35
C ASP A 145 -19.25 -9.95 12.99
N THR A 146 -19.55 -11.24 12.93
CA THR A 146 -18.57 -12.30 12.61
C THR A 146 -19.00 -13.02 11.35
N PHE A 147 -18.13 -13.02 10.34
CA PHE A 147 -18.31 -13.77 9.10
C PHE A 147 -17.50 -15.06 9.18
N LEU A 148 -18.17 -16.21 9.12
CA LEU A 148 -17.50 -17.51 9.13
C LEU A 148 -17.15 -17.95 7.71
N CYS A 149 -15.87 -18.23 7.50
CA CYS A 149 -15.34 -18.81 6.27
C CYS A 149 -15.60 -20.32 6.21
N ARG A 150 -15.91 -20.84 5.02
CA ARG A 150 -15.90 -22.29 4.77
C ARG A 150 -14.48 -22.77 4.55
N PHE A 151 -14.22 -24.04 4.85
CA PHE A 151 -12.90 -24.64 4.65
C PHE A 151 -12.43 -24.66 3.19
N ASP A 152 -13.34 -24.54 2.22
CA ASP A 152 -13.06 -24.55 0.79
C ASP A 152 -13.06 -23.15 0.14
N GLU A 153 -13.27 -22.09 0.93
CA GLU A 153 -13.18 -20.71 0.42
C GLU A 153 -11.72 -20.29 0.25
N VAL A 154 -11.49 -19.45 -0.77
CA VAL A 154 -10.16 -18.94 -1.09
C VAL A 154 -9.77 -17.90 -0.05
N ASP A 155 -8.53 -18.03 0.42
CA ASP A 155 -7.80 -17.08 1.24
C ASP A 155 -6.51 -16.81 0.45
N THR A 156 -6.46 -15.63 -0.18
CA THR A 156 -5.48 -15.29 -1.21
C THR A 156 -4.16 -14.82 -0.61
N ASP A 157 -4.15 -14.12 0.52
CA ASP A 157 -2.92 -13.72 1.24
C ASP A 157 -2.58 -14.63 2.44
N GLY A 158 -3.42 -15.62 2.71
CA GLY A 158 -3.16 -16.70 3.65
C GLY A 158 -3.11 -16.24 5.10
N ASP A 159 -3.85 -15.18 5.44
CA ASP A 159 -3.91 -14.61 6.79
C ASP A 159 -4.95 -15.29 7.71
N GLY A 160 -5.67 -16.28 7.18
CA GLY A 160 -6.67 -17.04 7.90
C GLY A 160 -8.07 -16.44 7.83
N ILE A 161 -8.26 -15.39 7.02
CA ILE A 161 -9.54 -14.81 6.64
C ILE A 161 -9.73 -15.04 5.15
N CYS A 162 -10.85 -15.63 4.75
CA CYS A 162 -11.14 -15.83 3.33
C CYS A 162 -11.50 -14.50 2.63
N ASP A 163 -11.18 -14.40 1.33
CA ASP A 163 -11.39 -13.21 0.48
C ASP A 163 -12.79 -12.59 0.62
N ALA A 164 -13.79 -13.46 0.74
CA ALA A 164 -15.18 -13.06 0.85
C ALA A 164 -15.54 -12.47 2.23
N ALA A 165 -14.91 -12.95 3.31
CA ALA A 165 -15.05 -12.38 4.64
C ALA A 165 -14.30 -11.05 4.75
N GLU A 166 -13.09 -10.94 4.20
CA GLU A 166 -12.32 -9.69 4.16
C GLU A 166 -13.08 -8.58 3.45
N THR A 167 -13.71 -8.90 2.31
CA THR A 167 -14.60 -7.97 1.60
C THR A 167 -15.73 -7.44 2.51
N LEU A 168 -16.24 -8.27 3.41
CA LEU A 168 -17.31 -7.87 4.35
C LEU A 168 -16.77 -7.09 5.55
N TYR A 169 -15.53 -7.33 5.96
CA TYR A 169 -14.83 -6.55 6.98
C TYR A 169 -14.26 -5.22 6.45
N GLY A 170 -14.14 -5.08 5.13
CA GLY A 170 -13.52 -3.92 4.48
C GLY A 170 -12.00 -4.00 4.36
N MET A 171 -11.48 -5.23 4.36
CA MET A 171 -10.06 -5.59 4.27
C MET A 171 -9.67 -6.01 2.85
N SER A 172 -8.36 -6.07 2.60
CA SER A 172 -7.76 -6.36 1.31
C SER A 172 -7.46 -7.85 1.18
N SER A 173 -8.19 -8.54 0.30
CA SER A 173 -7.98 -9.96 0.02
C SER A 173 -6.69 -10.35 -0.69
N VAL A 174 -5.70 -9.50 -0.68
CA VAL A 174 -4.38 -9.71 -1.31
C VAL A 174 -3.27 -9.11 -0.44
N ALA A 175 -3.60 -8.61 0.74
CA ALA A 175 -2.67 -7.95 1.63
C ALA A 175 -3.09 -8.19 3.09
N ALA A 176 -2.42 -9.14 3.74
CA ALA A 176 -2.68 -9.56 5.12
C ALA A 176 -2.56 -8.43 6.17
N ASP A 177 -1.96 -7.30 5.79
CA ASP A 177 -1.89 -6.05 6.57
C ASP A 177 -2.46 -4.95 5.67
N THR A 178 -3.78 -4.80 5.72
CA THR A 178 -4.54 -3.94 4.80
C THR A 178 -4.07 -2.49 4.86
N ASP A 179 -3.69 -1.98 6.03
CA ASP A 179 -3.31 -0.59 6.24
C ASP A 179 -1.79 -0.38 6.39
N SER A 180 -1.02 -1.47 6.34
CA SER A 180 0.44 -1.49 6.40
C SER A 180 1.01 -0.89 7.69
N ASP A 181 0.29 -1.02 8.80
CA ASP A 181 0.71 -0.51 10.10
C ASP A 181 1.64 -1.48 10.89
N GLY A 182 1.78 -2.71 10.39
CA GLY A 182 2.56 -3.79 10.98
C GLY A 182 1.75 -4.76 11.85
N THR A 183 0.43 -4.60 11.91
CA THR A 183 -0.53 -5.52 12.54
C THR A 183 -1.35 -6.20 11.45
N TYR A 184 -1.41 -7.53 11.45
CA TYR A 184 -2.19 -8.24 10.43
C TYR A 184 -3.70 -8.17 10.71
N ASP A 185 -4.51 -8.20 9.66
CA ASP A 185 -5.98 -8.09 9.70
C ASP A 185 -6.60 -9.14 10.65
N ASP A 186 -6.06 -10.36 10.63
CA ASP A 186 -6.44 -11.44 11.53
C ASP A 186 -6.16 -11.11 13.01
N GLN A 187 -5.05 -10.43 13.29
CA GLN A 187 -4.70 -9.97 14.64
C GLN A 187 -5.57 -8.80 15.08
N GLU A 188 -5.92 -7.89 14.18
CA GLU A 188 -6.82 -6.77 14.47
C GLU A 188 -8.24 -7.25 14.80
N LEU A 189 -8.75 -8.20 14.02
CA LEU A 189 -10.12 -8.72 14.19
C LEU A 189 -10.27 -9.66 15.38
N TYR A 190 -9.26 -10.48 15.63
CA TYR A 190 -9.37 -11.62 16.54
C TYR A 190 -8.48 -11.50 17.78
N GLY A 191 -7.51 -10.58 17.82
CA GLY A 191 -6.55 -10.45 18.91
C GLY A 191 -5.73 -11.72 19.08
N THR A 192 -5.58 -12.20 20.31
CA THR A 192 -4.95 -13.51 20.60
C THR A 192 -5.80 -14.71 20.17
N GLY A 193 -6.98 -14.45 19.59
CA GLY A 193 -7.82 -15.42 18.89
C GLY A 193 -7.48 -15.61 17.42
N SER A 194 -6.50 -14.87 16.88
CA SER A 194 -5.92 -15.15 15.57
C SER A 194 -5.63 -16.66 15.43
N PRO A 195 -5.91 -17.27 14.25
CA PRO A 195 -5.55 -18.67 14.00
C PRO A 195 -4.04 -18.89 14.15
N PHE A 196 -3.24 -17.84 13.94
CA PHE A 196 -1.79 -17.79 14.09
C PHE A 196 -1.43 -17.20 15.46
N LYS A 197 -1.42 -18.07 16.49
CA LYS A 197 -1.29 -17.69 17.90
C LYS A 197 0.09 -17.12 18.33
N ILE A 198 1.02 -16.94 17.39
CA ILE A 198 2.44 -16.70 17.66
C ILE A 198 2.76 -15.19 17.74
N ASN A 199 3.77 -14.83 18.52
CA ASN A 199 4.16 -13.44 18.85
C ASN A 199 5.38 -12.95 18.04
N THR A 200 5.70 -13.63 16.94
CA THR A 200 6.77 -13.26 16.02
C THR A 200 6.45 -11.94 15.32
N ARG A 201 7.44 -11.05 15.22
CA ARG A 201 7.27 -9.71 14.66
C ARG A 201 8.04 -9.49 13.38
N LYS A 202 9.28 -9.96 13.35
CA LYS A 202 10.24 -9.47 12.36
C LYS A 202 11.31 -10.51 12.09
N LEU A 203 11.62 -10.68 10.82
CA LEU A 203 12.84 -11.34 10.39
C LEU A 203 14.02 -10.38 10.62
N ILE A 204 14.94 -10.75 11.52
CA ILE A 204 15.99 -9.85 11.99
C ILE A 204 17.35 -10.06 11.34
N ARG A 205 17.75 -11.29 11.01
CA ARG A 205 19.06 -11.59 10.40
C ARG A 205 19.15 -13.00 9.80
N TYR A 206 20.09 -13.16 8.87
CA TYR A 206 20.60 -14.45 8.40
C TYR A 206 22.03 -14.65 8.89
N SER A 207 22.35 -15.82 9.43
CA SER A 207 23.74 -16.13 9.80
C SER A 207 24.43 -16.93 8.72
N ILE A 208 25.65 -16.51 8.41
CA ILE A 208 26.47 -17.03 7.33
C ILE A 208 27.81 -17.46 7.92
N ASN A 209 28.08 -18.75 7.89
CA ASN A 209 29.35 -19.30 8.33
C ASN A 209 30.37 -19.19 7.20
N VAL A 210 31.53 -18.63 7.48
CA VAL A 210 32.58 -18.26 6.51
C VAL A 210 33.93 -18.86 6.91
N SER A 211 34.81 -19.10 5.93
CA SER A 211 36.15 -19.63 6.20
C SER A 211 37.13 -18.55 6.64
N ASP A 212 36.97 -17.31 6.15
CA ASP A 212 37.80 -16.16 6.46
C ASP A 212 36.94 -14.89 6.54
N ILE A 213 36.72 -14.41 7.77
CA ILE A 213 35.79 -13.31 8.04
C ILE A 213 36.22 -12.01 7.38
N GLU A 214 37.51 -11.74 7.27
CA GLU A 214 38.03 -10.52 6.64
C GLU A 214 37.80 -10.51 5.13
N SER A 215 38.00 -11.65 4.45
CA SER A 215 37.70 -11.79 3.02
C SER A 215 36.21 -11.64 2.74
N SER A 216 35.36 -12.28 3.55
CA SER A 216 33.90 -12.21 3.37
C SER A 216 33.35 -10.83 3.71
N LYS A 217 33.80 -10.17 4.79
CA LYS A 217 33.47 -8.76 5.07
C LYS A 217 33.79 -7.86 3.89
N ALA A 218 35.02 -7.94 3.37
CA ALA A 218 35.46 -7.12 2.24
C ALA A 218 34.67 -7.41 0.94
N PHE A 219 34.02 -8.58 0.83
CA PHE A 219 33.10 -8.89 -0.25
C PHE A 219 31.73 -8.25 -0.01
N TYR A 220 31.10 -8.48 1.14
CA TYR A 220 29.78 -7.93 1.45
C TYR A 220 29.78 -6.39 1.52
N GLU A 221 30.86 -5.76 1.96
CA GLU A 221 31.02 -4.29 1.91
C GLU A 221 30.93 -3.71 0.50
N ARG A 222 31.29 -4.49 -0.53
CA ARG A 222 31.17 -4.05 -1.93
C ARG A 222 29.74 -4.14 -2.46
N LEU A 223 28.93 -4.97 -1.81
CA LEU A 223 27.50 -5.06 -2.06
C LEU A 223 26.71 -4.06 -1.19
N GLY A 224 27.37 -3.05 -0.63
CA GLY A 224 26.74 -1.98 0.15
C GLY A 224 26.55 -2.26 1.64
N PHE A 225 26.94 -3.45 2.14
CA PHE A 225 26.85 -3.72 3.57
C PHE A 225 27.86 -2.89 4.36
N GLN A 226 27.51 -2.52 5.58
CA GLN A 226 28.41 -1.86 6.51
C GLN A 226 28.61 -2.75 7.74
N SER A 227 29.86 -2.98 8.12
CA SER A 227 30.19 -3.63 9.39
C SER A 227 29.76 -2.73 10.55
N SER A 228 28.84 -3.22 11.37
CA SER A 228 28.29 -2.49 12.52
C SER A 228 28.97 -2.88 13.82
N VAL A 229 29.12 -4.19 14.07
CA VAL A 229 29.67 -4.76 15.30
C VAL A 229 30.51 -5.97 14.97
N GLU A 230 31.72 -6.03 15.52
CA GLU A 230 32.62 -7.17 15.40
C GLU A 230 32.98 -7.68 16.78
N SER A 231 33.00 -9.00 16.96
CA SER A 231 33.21 -9.62 18.27
C SER A 231 33.84 -11.00 18.15
N THR A 232 34.75 -11.31 19.06
CA THR A 232 35.21 -12.68 19.30
C THR A 232 34.43 -13.22 20.49
N LEU A 233 33.68 -14.29 20.28
CA LEU A 233 32.84 -14.91 21.29
C LEU A 233 33.45 -16.28 21.68
N ASP A 234 33.55 -16.51 22.99
CA ASP A 234 34.01 -17.79 23.58
C ASP A 234 32.84 -18.42 24.35
N ILE A 235 32.10 -19.31 23.69
CA ILE A 235 30.94 -20.00 24.22
C ILE A 235 31.43 -21.26 24.95
N SER A 236 31.94 -21.03 26.15
CA SER A 236 32.51 -22.08 27.00
C SER A 236 31.50 -22.79 27.89
N ASP A 237 30.32 -22.20 28.10
CA ASP A 237 29.22 -22.78 28.86
C ASP A 237 28.49 -23.84 27.99
N PRO A 238 28.47 -25.13 28.39
CA PRO A 238 27.79 -26.17 27.65
C PRO A 238 26.30 -25.90 27.43
N ASP A 239 25.62 -25.24 28.38
CA ASP A 239 24.18 -24.95 28.23
C ASP A 239 23.95 -23.89 27.15
N GLN A 240 24.88 -22.93 27.00
CA GLN A 240 24.84 -21.94 25.91
C GLN A 240 25.21 -22.55 24.56
N ALA A 241 26.20 -23.45 24.50
CA ALA A 241 26.60 -24.11 23.27
C ALA A 241 25.50 -25.05 22.72
N GLN A 242 24.76 -25.70 23.64
CA GLN A 242 23.64 -26.58 23.30
C GLN A 242 22.48 -25.84 22.62
N ALA A 243 22.42 -24.50 22.72
CA ALA A 243 21.43 -23.69 22.00
C ALA A 243 21.48 -23.86 20.48
N LEU A 244 22.66 -24.19 19.94
CA LEU A 244 22.87 -24.53 18.53
C LEU A 244 23.18 -26.01 18.32
N ASN A 245 22.89 -26.84 19.32
CA ASN A 245 23.24 -28.26 19.35
C ASN A 245 24.75 -28.55 19.21
N LEU A 246 25.61 -27.61 19.63
CA LEU A 246 27.07 -27.73 19.49
C LEU A 246 27.75 -28.00 20.84
N ALA A 247 28.95 -28.59 20.78
CA ALA A 247 29.89 -28.56 21.91
C ALA A 247 30.46 -27.14 22.08
N PRO A 248 30.98 -26.76 23.28
CA PRO A 248 31.59 -25.45 23.51
C PRO A 248 32.57 -25.01 22.42
N TYR A 249 32.44 -23.77 21.95
CA TYR A 249 33.12 -23.27 20.75
C TYR A 249 33.56 -21.80 20.85
N GLN A 250 34.49 -21.43 19.97
CA GLN A 250 34.95 -20.08 19.73
C GLN A 250 34.59 -19.66 18.31
N VAL A 251 34.06 -18.45 18.17
CA VAL A 251 33.63 -17.88 16.89
C VAL A 251 34.03 -16.40 16.82
N GLU A 252 34.53 -15.99 15.67
CA GLU A 252 34.64 -14.58 15.30
C GLU A 252 33.38 -14.20 14.52
N SER A 253 32.74 -13.09 14.89
CA SER A 253 31.46 -12.69 14.33
C SER A 253 31.47 -11.22 13.90
N ALA A 254 30.82 -10.92 12.78
CA ALA A 254 30.64 -9.58 12.24
C ALA A 254 29.20 -9.36 11.78
N ILE A 255 28.55 -8.33 12.32
CA ILE A 255 27.21 -7.91 11.92
C ILE A 255 27.31 -6.93 10.76
N MET A 256 26.79 -7.34 9.61
CA MET A 256 26.79 -6.58 8.36
C MET A 256 25.38 -6.06 8.09
N VAL A 257 25.24 -4.75 7.84
CA VAL A 257 23.93 -4.09 7.72
C VAL A 257 23.84 -3.29 6.42
N LEU A 258 22.77 -3.47 5.64
CA LEU A 258 22.42 -2.60 4.50
C LEU A 258 21.68 -1.34 4.99
N ASP A 259 21.62 -0.32 4.13
CA ASP A 259 20.98 0.97 4.45
C ASP A 259 19.47 0.86 4.79
N ASP A 260 18.79 -0.12 4.21
CA ASP A 260 17.39 -0.48 4.47
C ASP A 260 17.20 -1.27 5.78
N GLY A 261 18.29 -1.57 6.49
CA GLY A 261 18.29 -2.34 7.73
C GLY A 261 18.29 -3.86 7.56
N PHE A 262 18.58 -4.40 6.37
CA PHE A 262 18.80 -5.84 6.16
C PHE A 262 20.11 -6.26 6.83
N VAL A 263 20.09 -7.37 7.57
CA VAL A 263 21.23 -7.80 8.37
C VAL A 263 21.66 -9.21 7.99
N VAL A 264 22.97 -9.37 7.75
CA VAL A 264 23.63 -10.69 7.77
C VAL A 264 24.69 -10.72 8.87
N GLU A 265 24.78 -11.85 9.57
CA GLU A 265 25.80 -12.11 10.58
C GLU A 265 26.82 -13.07 9.99
N LEU A 266 28.05 -12.60 9.76
CA LEU A 266 29.16 -13.45 9.32
C LEU A 266 29.81 -14.11 10.53
N ASN A 267 30.00 -15.42 10.49
CA ASN A 267 30.56 -16.21 11.58
C ASN A 267 31.74 -17.08 11.09
N GLN A 268 32.94 -16.85 11.61
CA GLN A 268 34.08 -17.74 11.42
C GLN A 268 34.30 -18.58 12.67
N PHE A 269 33.95 -19.86 12.61
CA PHE A 269 34.21 -20.80 13.69
C PHE A 269 35.71 -21.06 13.82
N ILE A 270 36.28 -20.71 14.98
CA ILE A 270 37.71 -20.91 15.30
C ILE A 270 37.94 -22.34 15.82
N THR A 271 36.97 -22.86 16.57
CA THR A 271 36.91 -24.25 17.02
C THR A 271 35.62 -24.87 16.51
N LEU A 272 35.64 -26.19 16.25
CA LEU A 272 34.55 -26.87 15.53
C LEU A 272 34.33 -26.24 14.15
N TYR A 273 35.39 -25.80 13.46
CA TYR A 273 35.25 -25.40 12.07
C TYR A 273 34.89 -26.64 11.23
N ASP A 274 33.78 -26.57 10.52
CA ASP A 274 33.41 -27.55 9.52
C ASP A 274 33.73 -27.00 8.13
N SER A 275 34.58 -27.72 7.41
CA SER A 275 35.09 -27.34 6.09
C SER A 275 34.40 -28.08 4.94
N GLU A 276 33.34 -28.84 5.23
CA GLU A 276 32.56 -29.48 4.18
C GLU A 276 31.99 -28.42 3.20
N PRO A 277 31.87 -28.75 1.91
CA PRO A 277 31.51 -27.76 0.89
C PRO A 277 30.11 -27.17 1.12
N VAL A 278 29.95 -25.88 0.84
CA VAL A 278 28.63 -25.23 0.84
C VAL A 278 27.64 -25.95 -0.08
N ASN A 279 26.38 -26.04 0.36
CA ASN A 279 25.29 -26.46 -0.49
C ASN A 279 25.07 -25.43 -1.60
N THR A 280 24.89 -25.90 -2.83
CA THR A 280 24.72 -25.05 -4.02
C THR A 280 23.49 -25.45 -4.83
N GLY A 281 22.99 -24.53 -5.65
CA GLY A 281 21.84 -24.77 -6.51
C GLY A 281 20.56 -25.00 -5.71
N VAL A 282 19.88 -26.12 -5.97
CA VAL A 282 18.54 -26.43 -5.45
C VAL A 282 18.56 -27.48 -4.32
N ALA A 283 19.65 -27.56 -3.56
CA ALA A 283 19.73 -28.36 -2.33
C ALA A 283 18.74 -27.83 -1.28
N LEU A 284 18.22 -28.69 -0.41
CA LEU A 284 17.26 -28.29 0.62
C LEU A 284 17.85 -27.25 1.58
N GLY A 285 17.00 -26.36 2.08
CA GLY A 285 17.38 -25.22 2.92
C GLY A 285 17.80 -23.98 2.14
N MET A 286 18.61 -23.12 2.77
CA MET A 286 19.07 -21.86 2.21
C MET A 286 20.41 -22.04 1.47
N THR A 287 20.42 -21.85 0.16
CA THR A 287 21.64 -22.03 -0.67
C THR A 287 22.22 -20.71 -1.20
N GLY A 288 21.51 -19.60 -1.02
CA GLY A 288 21.96 -18.30 -1.48
C GLY A 288 21.10 -17.12 -1.00
N LEU A 289 21.60 -15.92 -1.26
CA LEU A 289 20.97 -14.66 -0.94
C LEU A 289 20.48 -13.97 -2.21
N THR A 290 19.29 -13.38 -2.16
CA THR A 290 18.81 -12.49 -3.22
C THR A 290 18.77 -11.06 -2.69
N LEU A 291 19.42 -10.15 -3.39
CA LEU A 291 19.42 -8.72 -3.11
C LEU A 291 18.84 -7.97 -4.32
N ASP A 292 18.03 -6.97 -4.06
CA ASP A 292 17.61 -6.02 -5.08
C ASP A 292 18.70 -4.95 -5.25
N THR A 293 18.77 -4.32 -6.41
CA THR A 293 19.67 -3.18 -6.68
C THR A 293 19.01 -2.13 -7.56
N GLU A 294 19.24 -0.87 -7.22
CA GLU A 294 18.82 0.30 -7.99
C GLU A 294 19.68 0.53 -9.24
N ASN A 295 20.89 -0.04 -9.30
CA ASN A 295 21.82 0.20 -10.39
C ASN A 295 22.79 -0.97 -10.58
N LEU A 296 22.27 -2.07 -11.11
CA LEU A 296 23.00 -3.31 -11.35
C LEU A 296 24.25 -3.10 -12.20
N VAL A 297 24.21 -2.14 -13.14
CA VAL A 297 25.37 -1.79 -13.98
C VAL A 297 26.53 -1.19 -13.16
N ALA A 298 26.23 -0.36 -12.16
CA ALA A 298 27.26 0.20 -11.30
C ALA A 298 27.84 -0.84 -10.33
N ASP A 299 27.02 -1.76 -9.84
CA ASP A 299 27.47 -2.88 -9.03
C ASP A 299 28.38 -3.81 -9.85
N MET A 300 27.97 -4.16 -11.07
CA MET A 300 28.79 -4.95 -12.01
C MET A 300 30.16 -4.29 -12.27
N ALA A 301 30.19 -2.97 -12.48
CA ALA A 301 31.46 -2.25 -12.66
C ALA A 301 32.35 -2.29 -11.41
N SER A 302 31.76 -2.28 -10.21
CA SER A 302 32.46 -2.40 -8.93
C SER A 302 33.02 -3.81 -8.72
N LEU A 303 32.28 -4.84 -9.15
CA LEU A 303 32.73 -6.24 -9.15
C LEU A 303 33.87 -6.47 -10.15
N ASP A 304 33.75 -5.94 -11.37
CA ASP A 304 34.78 -6.01 -12.42
C ASP A 304 36.11 -5.39 -11.96
N ALA A 305 36.05 -4.27 -11.23
CA ALA A 305 37.22 -3.55 -10.75
C ALA A 305 38.11 -4.39 -9.81
N VAL A 306 37.57 -5.43 -9.19
CA VAL A 306 38.28 -6.34 -8.29
C VAL A 306 38.35 -7.78 -8.79
N GLY A 307 37.84 -8.04 -10.01
CA GLY A 307 37.91 -9.35 -10.65
C GLY A 307 36.97 -10.40 -10.06
N VAL A 308 35.85 -9.98 -9.44
CA VAL A 308 34.78 -10.90 -9.05
C VAL A 308 34.00 -11.28 -10.31
N SER A 309 33.85 -12.59 -10.53
CA SER A 309 33.10 -13.11 -11.68
C SER A 309 31.61 -13.22 -11.36
N TYR A 310 30.77 -12.95 -12.35
CA TYR A 310 29.33 -13.09 -12.28
C TYR A 310 28.79 -13.60 -13.62
N ASP A 311 27.60 -14.21 -13.58
CA ASP A 311 26.84 -14.64 -14.75
C ASP A 311 25.59 -13.78 -14.87
N VAL A 312 25.29 -13.29 -16.07
CA VAL A 312 24.03 -12.58 -16.33
C VAL A 312 22.94 -13.62 -16.57
N VAL A 313 21.93 -13.65 -15.70
CA VAL A 313 20.86 -14.65 -15.74
C VAL A 313 19.54 -14.12 -16.28
N SER A 314 19.39 -12.79 -16.35
CA SER A 314 18.27 -12.13 -16.99
C SER A 314 18.72 -10.83 -17.64
N GLU A 315 18.23 -10.56 -18.85
CA GLU A 315 18.49 -9.33 -19.60
C GLU A 315 17.21 -8.83 -20.26
N LEU A 316 17.05 -7.51 -20.34
CA LEU A 316 15.96 -6.89 -21.08
C LEU A 316 16.54 -5.83 -22.01
N TYR A 317 16.35 -6.03 -23.31
CA TYR A 317 16.91 -5.20 -24.39
C TYR A 317 18.45 -5.10 -24.39
N GLY A 318 19.15 -6.09 -23.81
CA GLY A 318 20.61 -6.14 -23.72
C GLY A 318 21.18 -5.45 -22.48
N ASP A 319 20.33 -4.93 -21.60
CA ASP A 319 20.71 -4.49 -20.26
C ASP A 319 20.50 -5.64 -19.26
N PRO A 320 21.47 -5.92 -18.38
CA PRO A 320 21.33 -6.92 -17.34
C PRO A 320 20.21 -6.52 -16.37
N LEU A 321 19.29 -7.44 -16.09
CA LEU A 321 18.23 -7.32 -15.09
C LEU A 321 18.51 -8.16 -13.84
N ALA A 322 19.28 -9.23 -13.98
CA ALA A 322 19.75 -9.99 -12.84
C ALA A 322 21.08 -10.66 -13.16
N ILE A 323 21.96 -10.69 -12.16
CA ILE A 323 23.20 -11.47 -12.20
C ILE A 323 23.23 -12.44 -11.04
N THR A 324 23.92 -13.56 -11.22
CA THR A 324 24.32 -14.47 -10.15
C THR A 324 25.83 -14.44 -9.99
N LEU A 325 26.30 -14.42 -8.76
CA LEU A 325 27.70 -14.48 -8.39
C LEU A 325 27.87 -15.37 -7.16
N THR A 326 29.12 -15.61 -6.75
CA THR A 326 29.43 -16.37 -5.54
C THR A 326 30.29 -15.54 -4.61
N ASP A 327 30.04 -15.65 -3.32
CA ASP A 327 30.94 -15.12 -2.29
C ASP A 327 32.26 -15.92 -2.23
N PRO A 328 33.24 -15.50 -1.39
CA PRO A 328 34.53 -16.19 -1.26
C PRO A 328 34.44 -17.66 -0.85
N ASP A 329 33.36 -18.06 -0.16
CA ASP A 329 33.12 -19.41 0.35
C ASP A 329 32.25 -20.26 -0.60
N GLY A 330 31.74 -19.65 -1.68
CA GLY A 330 30.96 -20.32 -2.73
C GLY A 330 29.44 -20.19 -2.57
N ILE A 331 28.97 -19.38 -1.62
CA ILE A 331 27.54 -19.11 -1.40
C ILE A 331 27.01 -18.31 -2.59
N GLY A 332 25.87 -18.75 -3.14
CA GLY A 332 25.22 -18.04 -4.24
C GLY A 332 24.67 -16.69 -3.79
N VAL A 333 24.96 -15.64 -4.55
CA VAL A 333 24.34 -14.32 -4.40
C VAL A 333 23.70 -13.94 -5.73
N MET A 334 22.47 -13.47 -5.69
CA MET A 334 21.75 -12.95 -6.86
C MET A 334 21.46 -11.47 -6.64
N LEU A 335 21.84 -10.63 -7.60
CA LEU A 335 21.46 -9.22 -7.62
C LEU A 335 20.39 -9.02 -8.69
N ILE A 336 19.25 -8.39 -8.33
CA ILE A 336 18.14 -8.10 -9.24
C ILE A 336 17.96 -6.61 -9.38
N GLN A 337 17.96 -6.09 -10.60
CA GLN A 337 17.63 -4.70 -10.88
C GLN A 337 16.16 -4.40 -10.54
N ARG A 338 15.92 -3.55 -9.54
CA ARG A 338 14.60 -3.01 -9.18
C ARG A 338 14.65 -1.49 -8.98
N ALA A 339 13.50 -0.83 -8.97
CA ALA A 339 13.42 0.57 -8.55
C ALA A 339 13.47 0.61 -7.02
N GLY A 340 14.33 1.44 -6.44
CA GLY A 340 14.45 1.57 -4.98
C GLY A 340 14.09 2.96 -4.46
N PRO A 341 14.10 3.14 -3.12
CA PRO A 341 13.78 4.41 -2.47
C PRO A 341 14.87 5.44 -2.79
N THR A 342 14.50 6.60 -3.34
CA THR A 342 15.41 7.65 -3.82
C THR A 342 16.55 7.99 -2.83
N ASN A 343 17.69 7.29 -2.92
CA ASN A 343 18.83 7.51 -2.05
C ASN A 343 20.02 8.04 -2.84
N THR A 344 20.79 8.93 -2.21
CA THR A 344 21.92 9.66 -2.81
C THR A 344 23.28 9.04 -2.45
N SER A 345 23.26 7.77 -2.00
CA SER A 345 24.45 7.03 -1.58
C SER A 345 25.19 6.42 -2.80
N ALA A 346 26.46 6.04 -2.60
CA ALA A 346 27.25 5.35 -3.62
C ALA A 346 26.94 3.84 -3.71
N ASP A 347 26.05 3.35 -2.84
CA ASP A 347 25.67 1.95 -2.69
C ASP A 347 24.26 1.75 -3.24
N TYR A 348 24.07 0.74 -4.10
CA TYR A 348 22.84 0.55 -4.88
C TYR A 348 22.03 -0.69 -4.49
N ALA A 349 22.57 -1.58 -3.65
CA ALA A 349 21.90 -2.83 -3.28
C ALA A 349 21.06 -2.69 -2.01
N HIS A 350 19.87 -3.30 -2.01
CA HIS A 350 18.88 -3.30 -0.93
C HIS A 350 18.30 -4.73 -0.76
N GLY A 351 17.94 -5.11 0.46
CA GLY A 351 17.67 -6.51 0.84
C GLY A 351 16.20 -6.94 0.79
N ILE A 352 15.38 -6.45 -0.14
CA ILE A 352 13.91 -6.69 -0.10
C ILE A 352 13.55 -8.16 -0.41
N ALA A 353 14.28 -8.85 -1.29
CA ALA A 353 13.88 -10.18 -1.80
C ALA A 353 14.17 -11.40 -0.88
N GLY A 354 15.07 -11.29 0.09
CA GLY A 354 15.45 -12.39 1.02
C GLY A 354 16.00 -13.68 0.37
N PRO A 355 16.32 -14.73 1.14
CA PRO A 355 16.81 -15.99 0.58
C PRO A 355 15.66 -16.84 0.04
N THR A 356 16.02 -17.71 -0.89
CA THR A 356 15.18 -18.85 -1.27
C THR A 356 15.42 -19.99 -0.30
N ILE A 357 14.33 -20.56 0.23
CA ILE A 357 14.34 -21.78 1.03
C ILE A 357 13.78 -22.90 0.15
N TYR A 358 14.65 -23.85 -0.18
CA TYR A 358 14.26 -25.02 -0.95
C TYR A 358 13.71 -26.10 -0.03
N VAL A 359 12.51 -26.58 -0.31
CA VAL A 359 11.74 -27.49 0.56
C VAL A 359 11.38 -28.77 -0.18
N SER A 360 11.22 -29.89 0.53
CA SER A 360 10.86 -31.18 -0.10
C SER A 360 9.35 -31.34 -0.29
N ASP A 361 8.55 -30.66 0.53
CA ASP A 361 7.09 -30.60 0.44
C ASP A 361 6.64 -29.17 0.68
N TYR A 362 6.23 -28.50 -0.39
CA TYR A 362 5.79 -27.11 -0.33
C TYR A 362 4.63 -26.88 0.65
N GLN A 363 3.63 -27.77 0.66
CA GLN A 363 2.43 -27.56 1.46
C GLN A 363 2.74 -27.71 2.96
N SER A 364 3.51 -28.74 3.30
CA SER A 364 3.95 -28.95 4.68
C SER A 364 4.80 -27.79 5.21
N SER A 365 5.70 -27.25 4.38
CA SER A 365 6.54 -26.12 4.77
C SER A 365 5.76 -24.80 4.80
N LEU A 366 4.84 -24.57 3.87
CA LEU A 366 3.94 -23.40 3.90
C LEU A 366 3.16 -23.34 5.22
N GLU A 367 2.51 -24.44 5.60
CA GLU A 367 1.76 -24.53 6.86
C GLU A 367 2.66 -24.26 8.07
N PHE A 368 3.89 -24.78 8.07
CA PHE A 368 4.86 -24.53 9.12
C PHE A 368 5.27 -23.05 9.23
N TYR A 369 5.62 -22.40 8.11
CA TYR A 369 6.02 -20.99 8.12
C TYR A 369 4.84 -20.06 8.45
N GLN A 370 3.61 -20.38 8.03
CA GLN A 370 2.42 -19.64 8.45
C GLN A 370 2.17 -19.77 9.95
N ASN A 371 2.37 -20.97 10.53
CA ASN A 371 2.33 -21.18 11.98
C ASN A 371 3.43 -20.41 12.73
N LEU A 372 4.55 -20.10 12.05
CA LEU A 372 5.60 -19.19 12.53
C LEU A 372 5.30 -17.70 12.31
N GLY A 373 4.10 -17.36 11.81
CA GLY A 373 3.64 -15.99 11.65
C GLY A 373 3.87 -15.38 10.27
N PHE A 374 4.44 -16.13 9.30
CA PHE A 374 4.58 -15.63 7.93
C PHE A 374 3.21 -15.56 7.22
N ARG A 375 3.10 -14.65 6.24
CA ARG A 375 1.93 -14.44 5.37
C ARG A 375 2.30 -14.51 3.90
N LEU A 376 1.39 -14.98 3.06
CA LEU A 376 1.60 -15.14 1.62
C LEU A 376 1.41 -13.79 0.93
N LYS A 377 2.41 -13.31 0.19
CA LYS A 377 2.37 -12.00 -0.45
C LYS A 377 1.89 -12.03 -1.89
N GLU A 378 2.24 -13.08 -2.64
CA GLU A 378 1.86 -13.23 -4.04
C GLU A 378 1.64 -14.70 -4.37
N ARG A 379 0.46 -15.03 -4.93
CA ARG A 379 0.15 -16.34 -5.51
C ARG A 379 -0.17 -16.16 -7.00
N ALA A 380 0.87 -15.93 -7.80
CA ALA A 380 0.69 -15.73 -9.24
C ALA A 380 1.33 -16.85 -10.08
N ASN A 381 2.51 -17.34 -9.69
CA ASN A 381 3.20 -18.51 -10.24
C ASN A 381 4.30 -18.88 -9.25
N GLN A 382 4.52 -20.17 -8.97
CA GLN A 382 5.69 -20.57 -8.16
C GLN A 382 6.98 -19.90 -8.70
N PRO A 383 7.81 -19.35 -7.80
CA PRO A 383 7.77 -19.59 -6.36
C PRO A 383 6.99 -18.54 -5.55
N ASP A 384 6.35 -19.02 -4.50
CA ASP A 384 5.52 -18.22 -3.61
C ASP A 384 6.38 -17.50 -2.56
N THR A 385 6.10 -16.22 -2.37
CA THR A 385 6.84 -15.35 -1.45
C THR A 385 6.06 -15.16 -0.16
N LEU A 386 6.70 -15.45 0.96
CA LEU A 386 6.19 -15.27 2.31
C LEU A 386 6.84 -14.03 2.95
N SER A 387 6.11 -13.32 3.80
CA SER A 387 6.65 -12.17 4.55
C SER A 387 6.24 -12.21 6.02
N LEU A 388 7.02 -11.57 6.90
CA LEU A 388 6.75 -11.48 8.34
C LEU A 388 6.91 -10.03 8.83
N GLY A 389 5.80 -9.35 9.15
CA GLY A 389 5.62 -8.07 9.84
C GLY A 389 6.37 -6.81 9.34
N ASN A 390 7.56 -6.94 8.75
CA ASN A 390 8.43 -5.83 8.35
C ASN A 390 8.75 -5.82 6.86
N LEU A 391 7.91 -6.45 6.03
CA LEU A 391 8.08 -6.57 4.58
C LEU A 391 9.36 -7.33 4.15
N ARG A 392 10.01 -8.09 5.03
CA ARG A 392 11.12 -8.98 4.63
C ARG A 392 10.56 -10.30 4.17
N GLU A 393 11.08 -10.73 3.02
CA GLU A 393 10.55 -11.84 2.26
C GLU A 393 11.40 -13.10 2.45
N VAL A 394 10.77 -14.27 2.38
CA VAL A 394 11.42 -15.56 2.11
C VAL A 394 10.65 -16.23 0.97
N THR A 395 11.36 -16.84 0.04
CA THR A 395 10.73 -17.51 -1.10
C THR A 395 10.79 -19.02 -0.90
N LEU A 396 9.66 -19.71 -0.92
CA LEU A 396 9.63 -21.18 -0.85
C LEU A 396 9.65 -21.79 -2.25
N VAL A 397 10.59 -22.71 -2.49
CA VAL A 397 10.70 -23.45 -3.76
C VAL A 397 10.70 -24.95 -3.48
N GLU A 398 9.71 -25.68 -3.98
CA GLU A 398 9.75 -27.15 -3.92
C GLU A 398 10.86 -27.71 -4.82
N THR A 399 11.65 -28.64 -4.29
CA THR A 399 12.72 -29.31 -5.04
C THR A 399 12.66 -30.82 -4.87
N SER A 400 13.08 -31.55 -5.91
CA SER A 400 13.27 -33.01 -5.85
C SER A 400 14.68 -33.43 -5.43
N SER A 401 15.49 -32.46 -4.96
CA SER A 401 16.83 -32.73 -4.45
C SER A 401 16.79 -33.69 -3.27
N SER A 402 17.81 -34.55 -3.18
CA SER A 402 18.03 -35.42 -2.01
C SER A 402 19.17 -34.96 -1.12
N SER A 403 19.81 -33.83 -1.48
CA SER A 403 20.78 -33.16 -0.62
C SER A 403 20.03 -32.35 0.43
N GLY A 404 20.13 -32.77 1.69
CA GLY A 404 19.52 -32.10 2.84
C GLY A 404 20.18 -30.75 3.17
N PRO A 405 19.54 -29.95 4.06
CA PRO A 405 20.18 -28.77 4.64
C PRO A 405 21.39 -29.18 5.51
N TYR A 406 22.14 -28.20 6.00
CA TYR A 406 23.29 -28.45 6.85
C TYR A 406 22.86 -29.16 8.15
N GLU A 407 23.42 -30.36 8.40
CA GLU A 407 23.08 -31.15 9.60
C GLU A 407 23.51 -30.45 10.91
N GLU A 408 24.50 -29.56 10.86
CA GLU A 408 25.08 -28.91 12.03
C GLU A 408 25.17 -27.39 11.84
N ALA A 409 24.92 -26.61 12.90
CA ALA A 409 24.82 -25.15 12.85
C ALA A 409 26.15 -24.42 12.54
N ASN A 410 27.28 -25.12 12.62
CA ASN A 410 28.64 -24.63 12.36
C ASN A 410 29.14 -24.92 10.93
N HIS A 411 28.33 -25.56 10.09
CA HIS A 411 28.68 -25.86 8.70
C HIS A 411 28.85 -24.57 7.87
N LEU A 412 29.84 -24.52 6.97
CA LEU A 412 30.07 -23.41 6.05
C LEU A 412 28.81 -23.11 5.20
N GLY A 413 28.40 -21.86 5.06
CA GLY A 413 27.18 -21.47 4.33
C GLY A 413 26.15 -20.69 5.17
N ILE A 414 24.97 -20.43 4.58
CA ILE A 414 23.83 -19.82 5.30
C ILE A 414 23.25 -20.86 6.27
N SER A 415 23.53 -20.72 7.56
CA SER A 415 23.29 -21.76 8.55
C SER A 415 21.95 -21.61 9.29
N ARG A 416 21.49 -20.38 9.52
CA ARG A 416 20.27 -20.11 10.29
C ARG A 416 19.60 -18.81 9.93
N LEU A 417 18.28 -18.79 10.11
CA LEU A 417 17.44 -17.61 10.06
C LEU A 417 17.01 -17.22 11.48
N ALA A 418 17.11 -15.94 11.85
CA ALA A 418 16.64 -15.46 13.15
C ALA A 418 15.40 -14.56 13.02
N ILE A 419 14.42 -14.83 13.89
CA ILE A 419 13.13 -14.15 13.96
C ILE A 419 12.96 -13.57 15.36
N GLU A 420 12.54 -12.31 15.43
CA GLU A 420 12.21 -11.63 16.68
C GLU A 420 10.81 -11.99 17.17
N THR A 421 10.67 -12.24 18.47
CA THR A 421 9.39 -12.43 19.16
C THR A 421 9.29 -11.53 20.39
N THR A 422 8.07 -11.07 20.68
CA THR A 422 7.77 -10.38 21.95
C THR A 422 7.45 -11.28 23.12
N ASN A 423 7.19 -12.57 22.89
CA ASN A 423 6.89 -13.50 23.96
C ASN A 423 7.41 -14.90 23.63
N LEU A 424 8.72 -15.08 23.84
CA LEU A 424 9.43 -16.32 23.54
C LEU A 424 8.85 -17.53 24.29
N ASP A 425 8.45 -17.35 25.56
CA ASP A 425 7.93 -18.46 26.36
C ASP A 425 6.58 -18.97 25.83
N GLN A 426 5.71 -18.05 25.39
CA GLN A 426 4.43 -18.41 24.77
C GLN A 426 4.63 -19.07 23.40
N ASP A 427 5.53 -18.53 22.58
CA ASP A 427 5.79 -19.07 21.24
C ASP A 427 6.39 -20.47 21.30
N ILE A 428 7.29 -20.73 22.26
CA ILE A 428 7.80 -22.08 22.52
C ILE A 428 6.68 -23.04 22.86
N GLN A 429 5.74 -22.63 23.73
CA GLN A 429 4.62 -23.48 24.10
C GLN A 429 3.76 -23.81 22.86
N ILE A 430 3.43 -22.81 22.04
CA ILE A 430 2.62 -22.98 20.84
C ILE A 430 3.30 -23.93 19.85
N LEU A 431 4.59 -23.72 19.58
CA LEU A 431 5.34 -24.53 18.63
C LEU A 431 5.53 -25.97 19.14
N GLN A 432 5.73 -26.18 20.44
CA GLN A 432 5.74 -27.52 21.04
C GLN A 432 4.40 -28.25 20.89
N GLU A 433 3.28 -27.53 21.04
CA GLU A 433 1.94 -28.09 20.81
C GLU A 433 1.73 -28.50 19.34
N GLN A 434 2.41 -27.85 18.41
CA GLN A 434 2.45 -28.18 16.98
C GLN A 434 3.48 -29.26 16.61
N GLY A 435 4.22 -29.79 17.59
CA GLY A 435 5.19 -30.88 17.40
C GLY A 435 6.61 -30.44 17.08
N VAL A 436 6.92 -29.14 17.17
CA VAL A 436 8.29 -28.61 16.97
C VAL A 436 9.19 -29.04 18.12
N SER A 437 10.36 -29.57 17.77
CA SER A 437 11.40 -29.98 18.73
C SER A 437 12.50 -28.93 18.78
N PHE A 438 12.77 -28.41 19.98
CA PHE A 438 13.82 -27.41 20.22
C PHE A 438 15.13 -28.08 20.65
N TYR A 439 16.27 -27.51 20.25
CA TYR A 439 17.60 -28.03 20.63
C TYR A 439 17.87 -27.93 22.14
N SER A 440 17.33 -26.90 22.78
CA SER A 440 17.50 -26.65 24.22
C SER A 440 16.33 -25.86 24.81
N SER A 441 16.36 -25.65 26.12
CA SER A 441 15.59 -24.56 26.75
C SER A 441 16.16 -23.20 26.32
N PRO A 442 15.39 -22.08 26.44
CA PRO A 442 15.87 -20.75 26.11
C PRO A 442 17.17 -20.41 26.83
N VAL A 443 18.15 -19.93 26.08
CA VAL A 443 19.42 -19.47 26.63
C VAL A 443 19.45 -17.95 26.68
N THR A 444 20.09 -17.38 27.70
CA THR A 444 20.36 -15.94 27.76
C THR A 444 21.79 -15.69 27.32
N GLN A 445 21.95 -14.86 26.29
CA GLN A 445 23.27 -14.47 25.78
C GLN A 445 23.54 -13.00 26.14
N PRO A 446 24.73 -12.68 26.68
CA PRO A 446 25.14 -11.31 26.86
C PRO A 446 25.52 -10.70 25.51
N VAL A 447 24.77 -9.69 25.06
CA VAL A 447 25.18 -8.85 23.92
C VAL A 447 25.57 -7.45 24.40
N PRO A 448 26.37 -6.70 23.63
CA PRO A 448 26.69 -5.32 23.99
C PRO A 448 25.40 -4.52 24.20
N PHE A 449 25.27 -3.91 25.39
CA PHE A 449 24.17 -3.02 25.81
C PHE A 449 22.80 -3.67 26.11
N GLU A 450 22.58 -4.96 25.88
CA GLU A 450 21.30 -5.65 26.13
C GLU A 450 21.48 -7.13 26.53
N GLU A 451 20.48 -7.72 27.19
CA GLU A 451 20.35 -9.18 27.30
C GLU A 451 19.36 -9.67 26.24
N LEU A 452 19.71 -10.75 25.53
CA LEU A 452 18.79 -11.45 24.61
C LEU A 452 18.56 -12.87 25.10
N ARG A 453 17.34 -13.37 24.89
CA ARG A 453 16.99 -14.77 25.06
C ARG A 453 16.78 -15.38 23.68
N SER A 454 17.29 -16.58 23.43
CA SER A 454 17.02 -17.28 22.18
C SER A 454 16.86 -18.79 22.34
N VAL A 455 16.21 -19.40 21.34
CA VAL A 455 16.08 -20.85 21.17
C VAL A 455 16.12 -21.19 19.68
N ALA A 456 16.69 -22.34 19.32
CA ALA A 456 16.71 -22.82 17.94
C ALA A 456 16.00 -24.17 17.76
N PHE A 457 15.50 -24.39 16.55
CA PHE A 457 14.78 -25.58 16.10
C PHE A 457 14.88 -25.69 14.57
N GLU A 458 14.36 -26.79 14.02
CA GLU A 458 14.37 -27.07 12.59
C GLU A 458 12.97 -26.89 11.98
N ASP A 459 12.93 -26.49 10.72
CA ASP A 459 11.77 -26.65 9.85
C ASP A 459 11.55 -28.14 9.46
N PRO A 460 10.47 -28.49 8.73
CA PRO A 460 10.21 -29.88 8.33
C PRO A 460 11.32 -30.55 7.51
N ASP A 461 12.17 -29.76 6.85
CA ASP A 461 13.27 -30.21 5.99
C ASP A 461 14.64 -30.19 6.69
N GLY A 462 14.75 -29.58 7.87
CA GLY A 462 15.98 -29.46 8.67
C GLY A 462 16.63 -28.08 8.65
N THR A 463 16.00 -27.05 8.05
CA THR A 463 16.53 -25.68 8.05
C THR A 463 16.46 -25.11 9.47
N ILE A 464 17.58 -24.58 9.97
CA ILE A 464 17.66 -24.08 11.34
C ILE A 464 17.03 -22.67 11.45
N ILE A 465 16.11 -22.52 12.40
CA ILE A 465 15.43 -21.28 12.75
C ILE A 465 15.74 -20.92 14.20
N GLU A 466 16.04 -19.65 14.47
CA GLU A 466 16.27 -19.09 15.80
C GLU A 466 15.16 -18.09 16.15
N LEU A 467 14.48 -18.28 17.28
CA LEU A 467 13.63 -17.25 17.87
C LEU A 467 14.44 -16.43 18.88
N VAL A 468 14.33 -15.10 18.79
CA VAL A 468 15.07 -14.15 19.64
C VAL A 468 14.10 -13.20 20.31
N GLN A 469 14.25 -13.01 21.63
CA GLN A 469 13.57 -11.96 22.39
C GLN A 469 14.60 -11.02 23.01
N TYR A 470 14.49 -9.73 22.70
CA TYR A 470 15.31 -8.69 23.30
C TYR A 470 14.74 -8.20 24.63
N SER A 471 15.59 -7.88 25.60
CA SER A 471 15.17 -7.35 26.92
C SER A 471 14.36 -6.03 26.89
N TRP A 472 14.36 -5.27 25.79
CA TRP A 472 13.48 -4.09 25.63
C TRP A 472 12.05 -4.45 25.25
N ALA A 473 11.80 -5.66 24.74
CA ALA A 473 10.46 -6.17 24.43
C ALA A 473 9.58 -6.31 25.68
N ASP A 474 10.18 -6.44 26.88
CA ASP A 474 9.47 -6.45 28.17
C ASP A 474 8.96 -5.06 28.61
N ARG A 475 9.19 -4.00 27.83
CA ARG A 475 8.65 -2.66 28.14
C ARG A 475 7.22 -2.55 27.59
N PRO A 476 6.22 -2.23 28.43
CA PRO A 476 4.86 -2.00 27.93
C PRO A 476 4.91 -0.89 26.88
N ALA A 477 4.35 -1.17 25.70
CA ALA A 477 4.16 -0.20 24.65
C ALA A 477 3.52 1.05 25.28
N ARG A 478 4.20 2.20 25.20
CA ARG A 478 3.59 3.46 25.59
C ARG A 478 2.52 3.77 24.56
N LEU A 479 1.30 3.34 24.83
CA LEU A 479 0.09 3.89 24.26
C LEU A 479 0.04 5.37 24.65
N GLY A 480 0.56 6.21 23.75
CA GLY A 480 0.46 7.66 23.79
C GLY A 480 -0.93 8.08 23.31
N ASP A 481 -1.78 8.31 24.30
CA ASP A 481 -2.99 9.13 24.30
C ASP A 481 -3.06 10.30 23.30
N GLY A 482 -3.55 10.01 22.09
CA GLY A 482 -4.20 10.98 21.21
C GLY A 482 -5.72 11.00 21.38
N SER A 483 -6.24 11.08 22.60
CA SER A 483 -7.68 11.09 22.82
C SER A 483 -8.32 12.44 22.46
N GLY A 484 -9.29 12.41 21.54
CA GLY A 484 -10.57 13.11 21.79
C GLY A 484 -10.88 14.31 20.91
N ALA A 485 -11.45 14.04 19.73
CA ALA A 485 -12.58 14.83 19.23
C ALA A 485 -13.53 13.87 18.51
N GLY A 486 -14.71 13.67 19.10
CA GLY A 486 -15.68 12.70 18.61
C GLY A 486 -16.15 13.00 17.20
N ARG A 487 -16.35 11.94 16.42
CA ARG A 487 -17.34 11.93 15.36
C ARG A 487 -18.29 10.77 15.63
N GLU A 488 -19.52 11.18 15.95
CA GLU A 488 -20.70 10.35 15.96
C GLU A 488 -20.81 9.60 14.64
N SER A 489 -21.28 8.36 14.71
CA SER A 489 -21.85 7.58 13.61
C SER A 489 -22.61 8.46 12.60
N LEU A 490 -22.43 8.22 11.30
CA LEU A 490 -23.45 8.22 10.23
C LEU A 490 -22.81 7.75 8.90
N PRO A 491 -23.59 7.34 7.90
CA PRO A 491 -23.33 6.20 7.02
C PRO A 491 -22.44 6.54 5.82
N LEU A 492 -21.82 5.49 5.27
CA LEU A 492 -21.26 5.47 3.92
C LEU A 492 -22.21 6.20 2.95
N GLY A 493 -21.68 7.22 2.28
CA GLY A 493 -22.43 8.02 1.34
C GLY A 493 -23.02 7.15 0.23
N GLU A 494 -24.35 7.13 0.18
CA GLU A 494 -25.05 7.03 -1.09
C GLU A 494 -24.58 8.19 -1.97
N MET A 495 -23.72 7.91 -2.96
CA MET A 495 -23.51 8.84 -4.06
C MET A 495 -24.55 8.55 -5.14
N CYS A 496 -25.66 9.29 -5.04
CA CYS A 496 -26.64 9.61 -6.09
C CYS A 496 -27.46 8.45 -6.68
N ASP A 497 -28.65 8.26 -6.07
CA ASP A 497 -29.93 7.76 -6.58
C ASP A 497 -30.11 6.37 -7.23
N GLY A 498 -29.09 5.52 -7.23
CA GLY A 498 -29.31 4.06 -7.22
C GLY A 498 -30.10 3.49 -8.41
N THR A 499 -29.91 4.01 -9.62
CA THR A 499 -30.40 3.34 -10.84
C THR A 499 -29.24 2.80 -11.70
N PRO A 500 -29.31 1.55 -12.22
CA PRO A 500 -28.20 0.94 -12.99
C PRO A 500 -28.13 1.38 -14.46
N GLU A 501 -28.80 2.46 -14.86
CA GLU A 501 -28.97 2.82 -16.27
C GLU A 501 -28.69 4.30 -16.52
N SER A 502 -27.41 4.68 -16.65
CA SER A 502 -27.07 5.80 -17.55
C SER A 502 -25.58 5.80 -17.91
N PHE A 503 -25.34 6.04 -19.20
CA PHE A 503 -24.05 6.24 -19.85
C PHE A 503 -23.11 7.15 -19.05
N TYR A 504 -21.80 6.98 -19.24
CA TYR A 504 -20.70 7.86 -18.78
C TYR A 504 -20.90 9.39 -19.00
N GLY A 505 -21.96 9.83 -19.69
CA GLY A 505 -22.13 11.18 -20.22
C GLY A 505 -22.85 12.21 -19.35
N GLU A 506 -23.30 11.93 -18.12
CA GLU A 506 -24.08 12.92 -17.37
C GLU A 506 -23.53 13.33 -16.01
N ARG A 507 -22.58 12.58 -15.45
CA ARG A 507 -22.03 12.83 -14.11
C ARG A 507 -20.97 13.94 -14.07
N LEU A 508 -20.40 14.29 -15.23
CA LEU A 508 -19.33 15.29 -15.43
C LEU A 508 -19.67 16.72 -15.08
N PHE A 509 -20.87 16.95 -14.56
CA PHE A 509 -21.40 18.26 -14.23
C PHE A 509 -22.22 18.14 -12.95
N GLU A 510 -21.97 17.16 -12.08
CA GLU A 510 -22.73 17.01 -10.84
C GLU A 510 -22.22 17.97 -9.76
N PRO A 511 -23.11 18.45 -8.87
CA PRO A 511 -22.69 19.30 -7.77
C PRO A 511 -21.86 18.50 -6.77
N VAL A 512 -20.67 19.01 -6.45
CA VAL A 512 -19.87 18.49 -5.34
C VAL A 512 -20.36 19.16 -4.06
N LEU A 513 -20.96 18.39 -3.14
CA LEU A 513 -21.19 18.86 -1.77
C LEU A 513 -19.86 18.76 -1.01
N CYS A 514 -19.05 19.82 -1.06
CA CYS A 514 -17.83 19.91 -0.26
C CYS A 514 -18.21 19.93 1.24
N GLY A 515 -18.04 18.79 1.92
CA GLY A 515 -18.41 18.68 3.32
C GLY A 515 -18.05 17.38 4.05
N ASP A 516 -18.00 16.22 3.38
CA ASP A 516 -17.61 14.96 4.05
C ASP A 516 -16.65 14.08 3.22
N THR A 517 -15.41 14.12 3.71
CA THR A 517 -14.21 13.26 3.62
C THR A 517 -14.25 11.97 2.80
N GLY A 518 -14.02 12.08 1.50
CA GLY A 518 -13.40 11.02 0.71
C GLY A 518 -12.67 11.66 -0.48
N LEU A 519 -11.36 11.41 -0.61
CA LEU A 519 -10.58 11.74 -1.80
C LEU A 519 -11.24 11.04 -3.00
N PRO A 520 -11.82 11.76 -4.00
CA PRO A 520 -12.37 11.11 -5.16
C PRO A 520 -11.20 10.56 -6.01
N VAL A 521 -10.88 9.29 -5.83
CA VAL A 521 -9.81 8.64 -6.58
C VAL A 521 -10.30 8.32 -7.99
N PRO A 522 -9.54 8.72 -9.03
CA PRO A 522 -9.83 8.32 -10.38
C PRO A 522 -9.93 6.80 -10.55
N VAL A 523 -11.06 6.29 -11.04
CA VAL A 523 -11.14 4.87 -11.44
C VAL A 523 -10.07 4.63 -12.52
N PRO A 524 -9.11 3.72 -12.30
CA PRO A 524 -8.06 3.43 -13.27
C PRO A 524 -8.65 3.00 -14.61
N ARG A 525 -8.19 3.58 -15.72
CA ARG A 525 -8.55 3.08 -17.05
C ARG A 525 -7.71 1.88 -17.44
N LEU A 526 -8.41 0.79 -17.72
CA LEU A 526 -7.83 -0.44 -18.27
C LEU A 526 -8.07 -0.46 -19.78
N GLU A 527 -7.02 -0.17 -20.53
CA GLU A 527 -7.07 -0.23 -21.98
C GLU A 527 -6.46 -1.52 -22.51
N ALA A 528 -7.24 -2.25 -23.30
CA ALA A 528 -6.79 -3.49 -23.94
C ALA A 528 -6.10 -3.25 -25.28
N ALA A 529 -6.26 -2.06 -25.88
CA ALA A 529 -5.70 -1.68 -27.18
C ALA A 529 -5.30 -0.19 -27.18
N PRO A 530 -4.38 0.24 -28.07
CA PRO A 530 -3.99 1.65 -28.18
C PRO A 530 -5.18 2.54 -28.58
N ARG A 531 -5.33 3.71 -27.94
CA ARG A 531 -6.42 4.67 -28.25
C ARG A 531 -6.36 5.19 -29.68
N HIS A 532 -5.15 5.43 -30.17
CA HIS A 532 -4.93 6.04 -31.46
C HIS A 532 -3.88 5.29 -32.27
N GLN A 533 -3.96 5.47 -33.58
CA GLN A 533 -2.87 5.10 -34.45
C GLN A 533 -1.61 5.83 -33.99
N ALA A 534 -0.55 5.08 -33.72
CA ALA A 534 0.73 5.61 -33.27
C ALA A 534 1.38 6.43 -34.38
N LEU A 535 1.07 7.73 -34.43
CA LEU A 535 1.49 8.65 -35.49
C LEU A 535 3.01 8.79 -35.57
N TYR A 536 3.68 8.56 -34.44
CA TYR A 536 5.14 8.63 -34.30
C TYR A 536 5.82 7.25 -34.39
N ALA A 537 5.09 6.16 -34.67
CA ALA A 537 5.68 4.81 -34.61
C ALA A 537 6.80 4.61 -35.62
N SER A 538 6.72 5.24 -36.79
CA SER A 538 7.78 5.21 -37.80
C SER A 538 9.02 6.03 -37.42
N GLU A 539 8.91 6.88 -36.41
CA GLU A 539 9.97 7.76 -35.91
C GLU A 539 10.61 7.19 -34.63
N ARG A 540 10.13 6.05 -34.11
CA ARG A 540 10.68 5.37 -32.94
C ARG A 540 12.14 5.00 -33.17
N CYS A 541 12.99 5.37 -32.23
CA CYS A 541 14.43 5.18 -32.35
C CYS A 541 14.82 3.71 -32.19
N GLY A 542 15.64 3.20 -33.12
CA GLY A 542 16.15 1.83 -33.08
C GLY A 542 17.48 1.65 -32.32
N THR A 543 18.14 2.75 -31.94
CA THR A 543 19.43 2.72 -31.23
C THR A 543 19.17 2.71 -29.72
N PRO A 544 19.77 1.81 -28.91
CA PRO A 544 19.60 1.81 -27.46
C PRO A 544 20.08 3.13 -26.82
N LEU A 545 19.39 3.55 -25.76
CA LEU A 545 19.50 4.89 -25.15
C LEU A 545 20.93 5.28 -24.74
N ILE A 546 21.72 4.33 -24.22
CA ILE A 546 23.11 4.57 -23.81
C ILE A 546 24.06 4.85 -24.98
N PHE A 547 23.71 4.41 -26.20
CA PHE A 547 24.49 4.63 -27.42
C PHE A 547 24.00 5.85 -28.22
N GLN A 548 22.96 6.53 -27.74
CA GLN A 548 22.46 7.75 -28.36
C GLN A 548 23.33 8.94 -28.00
N THR A 549 23.57 9.81 -28.99
CA THR A 549 24.07 11.16 -28.74
C THR A 549 23.06 11.96 -27.91
N ALA A 550 23.47 13.05 -27.26
CA ALA A 550 22.53 13.87 -26.49
C ALA A 550 21.34 14.37 -27.32
N GLU A 551 21.59 14.83 -28.55
CA GLU A 551 20.55 15.26 -29.49
C GLU A 551 19.58 14.11 -29.83
N GLN A 552 20.12 12.92 -30.11
CA GLN A 552 19.29 11.73 -30.34
C GLN A 552 18.43 11.41 -29.11
N ARG A 553 18.96 11.52 -27.89
CA ARG A 553 18.18 11.30 -26.66
C ARG A 553 16.99 12.26 -26.57
N PHE A 554 17.17 13.54 -26.90
CA PHE A 554 16.10 14.54 -26.90
C PHE A 554 15.00 14.23 -27.92
N ASP A 555 15.39 13.87 -29.14
CA ASP A 555 14.44 13.53 -30.20
C ASP A 555 13.69 12.23 -29.88
N CYS A 556 14.41 11.19 -29.45
CA CYS A 556 13.82 9.89 -29.12
C CYS A 556 12.90 9.98 -27.89
N ALA A 557 13.28 10.73 -26.86
CA ALA A 557 12.44 10.93 -25.68
C ALA A 557 11.15 11.69 -26.03
N THR A 558 11.21 12.64 -26.97
CA THR A 558 10.03 13.32 -27.51
C THR A 558 9.10 12.33 -28.21
N VAL A 559 9.65 11.45 -29.05
CA VAL A 559 8.87 10.41 -29.74
C VAL A 559 8.22 9.45 -28.75
N GLU A 560 8.98 8.93 -27.78
CA GLU A 560 8.44 8.00 -26.78
C GLU A 560 7.38 8.64 -25.88
N PHE A 561 7.52 9.92 -25.53
CA PHE A 561 6.47 10.67 -24.84
C PHE A 561 5.15 10.63 -25.61
N PHE A 562 5.17 11.03 -26.89
CA PHE A 562 3.94 11.07 -27.69
C PHE A 562 3.40 9.68 -27.99
N LEU A 563 4.24 8.65 -28.13
CA LEU A 563 3.79 7.26 -28.28
C LEU A 563 3.05 6.77 -27.04
N GLY A 564 3.62 6.96 -25.84
CA GLY A 564 2.95 6.59 -24.59
C GLY A 564 1.66 7.38 -24.34
N LEU A 565 1.68 8.69 -24.63
CA LEU A 565 0.51 9.55 -24.47
C LEU A 565 -0.64 9.13 -25.41
N GLN A 566 -0.33 8.85 -26.69
CA GLN A 566 -1.29 8.43 -27.71
C GLN A 566 -1.80 6.99 -27.52
N ASP A 567 -0.97 6.10 -26.97
CA ASP A 567 -1.35 4.71 -26.75
C ASP A 567 -2.38 4.59 -25.62
N GLY A 568 -2.18 5.27 -24.50
CA GLY A 568 -3.15 5.33 -23.41
C GLY A 568 -3.06 4.17 -22.39
N ARG A 569 -2.55 3.01 -22.82
CA ARG A 569 -2.33 1.85 -21.93
C ARG A 569 -1.27 2.15 -20.87
N LYS A 570 -1.54 1.73 -19.63
CA LYS A 570 -0.65 1.89 -18.48
C LYS A 570 0.77 1.39 -18.77
N SER A 571 0.90 0.20 -19.34
CA SER A 571 2.20 -0.42 -19.66
C SER A 571 3.05 0.39 -20.65
N GLU A 572 2.41 1.06 -21.62
CA GLU A 572 3.11 1.85 -22.65
C GLU A 572 3.50 3.23 -22.12
N ARG A 573 2.68 3.81 -21.24
CA ARG A 573 3.04 5.04 -20.52
C ARG A 573 4.15 4.81 -19.52
N GLU A 574 4.11 3.70 -18.79
CA GLU A 574 5.22 3.27 -17.94
C GLU A 574 6.51 3.08 -18.74
N HIS A 575 6.42 2.45 -19.92
CA HIS A 575 7.57 2.34 -20.83
C HIS A 575 8.12 3.72 -21.19
N SER A 576 7.25 4.63 -21.64
CA SER A 576 7.59 6.00 -21.99
C SER A 576 8.25 6.74 -20.82
N MET A 577 7.69 6.65 -19.61
CA MET A 577 8.21 7.32 -18.41
C MET A 577 9.57 6.77 -17.98
N ARG A 578 9.78 5.45 -18.08
CA ARG A 578 11.09 4.84 -17.84
C ARG A 578 12.13 5.32 -18.84
N TYR A 579 11.77 5.37 -20.12
CA TYR A 579 12.64 5.87 -21.18
C TYR A 579 13.06 7.32 -20.92
N ILE A 580 12.10 8.21 -20.70
CA ILE A 580 12.35 9.65 -20.46
C ILE A 580 13.16 9.84 -19.18
N SER A 581 12.86 9.11 -18.11
CA SER A 581 13.62 9.20 -16.85
C SER A 581 15.09 8.83 -17.02
N LYS A 582 15.37 7.77 -17.77
CA LYS A 582 16.75 7.37 -18.06
C LYS A 582 17.44 8.38 -18.98
N ALA A 583 16.71 8.95 -19.93
CA ALA A 583 17.25 9.98 -20.83
C ALA A 583 17.62 11.25 -20.06
N ILE A 584 16.78 11.68 -19.10
CA ILE A 584 17.07 12.78 -18.15
C ILE A 584 18.33 12.46 -17.34
N GLN A 585 18.42 11.27 -16.73
CA GLN A 585 19.59 10.89 -15.91
C GLN A 585 20.90 10.98 -16.72
N LEU A 586 20.89 10.43 -17.94
CA LEU A 586 22.05 10.48 -18.84
C LEU A 586 22.36 11.90 -19.34
N ALA A 587 21.35 12.77 -19.44
CA ALA A 587 21.52 14.14 -19.87
C ALA A 587 22.03 15.07 -18.75
N GLU A 588 21.59 14.87 -17.50
CA GLU A 588 22.10 15.58 -16.30
C GLU A 588 23.55 15.20 -15.99
N GLY A 589 23.94 13.94 -16.25
CA GLY A 589 25.31 13.46 -16.05
C GLY A 589 26.36 14.09 -16.99
N ASP A 590 25.94 14.76 -18.08
CA ASP A 590 26.82 15.45 -19.02
C ASP A 590 26.91 16.96 -18.71
N ALA A 591 27.47 17.28 -17.53
CA ALA A 591 27.62 18.68 -17.09
C ALA A 591 28.49 19.55 -18.03
N SER A 592 29.23 18.92 -18.96
CA SER A 592 30.15 19.60 -19.87
C SER A 592 29.47 20.24 -21.08
N THR A 593 28.21 19.91 -21.36
CA THR A 593 27.46 20.32 -22.57
C THR A 593 26.28 21.25 -22.28
N MET A 594 26.19 21.81 -21.06
CA MET A 594 25.05 22.56 -20.55
C MET A 594 24.89 23.98 -21.16
N THR A 595 24.85 24.06 -22.50
CA THR A 595 24.48 25.25 -23.26
C THR A 595 23.01 25.62 -23.02
N ASP A 596 22.60 26.83 -23.36
CA ASP A 596 21.20 27.25 -23.21
C ASP A 596 20.25 26.36 -24.02
N GLU A 597 20.67 25.91 -25.21
CA GLU A 597 19.93 24.95 -26.04
C GLU A 597 19.81 23.57 -25.39
N TYR A 598 20.88 23.09 -24.75
CA TYR A 598 20.87 21.83 -24.03
C TYR A 598 19.95 21.89 -22.80
N LYS A 599 20.03 22.97 -22.02
CA LYS A 599 19.14 23.21 -20.88
C LYS A 599 17.69 23.27 -21.30
N TYR A 600 17.40 23.93 -22.42
CA TYR A 600 16.06 23.99 -23.00
C TYR A 600 15.52 22.59 -23.34
N ASN A 601 16.33 21.76 -23.99
CA ASN A 601 15.92 20.39 -24.34
C ASN A 601 15.77 19.47 -23.11
N LEU A 602 16.64 19.63 -22.12
CA LEU A 602 16.55 18.91 -20.85
C LEU A 602 15.31 19.34 -20.05
N ALA A 603 15.04 20.65 -19.98
CA ALA A 603 13.82 21.19 -19.39
C ALA A 603 12.57 20.56 -20.04
N ARG A 604 12.57 20.41 -21.38
CA ARG A 604 11.46 19.79 -22.11
C ARG A 604 11.27 18.30 -21.76
N MET A 605 12.33 17.57 -21.43
CA MET A 605 12.20 16.18 -20.96
C MET A 605 11.53 16.10 -19.59
N TYR A 606 11.93 16.97 -18.66
CA TYR A 606 11.28 17.08 -17.34
C TYR A 606 9.80 17.43 -17.50
N GLU A 607 9.49 18.42 -18.34
CA GLU A 607 8.11 18.80 -18.69
C GLU A 607 7.29 17.61 -19.21
N TYR A 608 7.84 16.81 -20.14
CA TYR A 608 7.17 15.63 -20.67
C TYR A 608 6.98 14.53 -19.64
N ARG A 609 7.95 14.30 -18.75
CA ARG A 609 7.81 13.34 -17.66
C ARG A 609 6.73 13.79 -16.67
N ALA A 610 6.68 15.08 -16.34
CA ALA A 610 5.66 15.66 -15.46
C ALA A 610 4.25 15.46 -16.05
N ILE A 611 4.06 15.79 -17.33
CA ILE A 611 2.78 15.60 -18.03
C ILE A 611 2.42 14.11 -18.09
N GLY A 612 3.38 13.23 -18.33
CA GLY A 612 3.17 11.78 -18.36
C GLY A 612 2.77 11.21 -16.99
N LYS A 613 3.38 11.68 -15.89
CA LYS A 613 3.00 11.34 -14.51
C LYS A 613 1.57 11.81 -14.20
N ASN A 614 1.22 13.04 -14.56
CA ASN A 614 -0.16 13.53 -14.45
C ASN A 614 -1.14 12.63 -15.23
N GLY A 615 -0.79 12.22 -16.45
CA GLY A 615 -1.57 11.28 -17.24
C GLY A 615 -1.69 9.90 -16.57
N MET A 616 -0.61 9.36 -16.00
CA MET A 616 -0.64 8.08 -15.30
C MET A 616 -1.48 8.13 -14.02
N GLY A 617 -1.41 9.23 -13.27
CA GLY A 617 -2.27 9.46 -12.11
C GLY A 617 -3.74 9.55 -12.51
N LEU A 618 -4.07 10.56 -13.33
CA LEU A 618 -5.45 10.89 -13.69
C LEU A 618 -6.15 9.79 -14.50
N GLU A 619 -5.40 9.06 -15.32
CA GLU A 619 -5.99 8.15 -16.28
C GLU A 619 -5.72 6.68 -16.02
N ASN A 620 -4.54 6.32 -15.53
CA ASN A 620 -4.18 4.93 -15.27
C ASN A 620 -4.26 4.56 -13.79
N GLY A 621 -4.76 5.48 -12.95
CA GLY A 621 -5.00 5.25 -11.53
C GLY A 621 -3.74 5.01 -10.72
N VAL A 622 -2.61 5.61 -11.14
CA VAL A 622 -1.35 5.55 -10.37
C VAL A 622 -1.44 6.55 -9.22
N PHE A 623 -1.94 6.06 -8.09
CA PHE A 623 -2.42 6.86 -6.97
C PHE A 623 -1.36 7.81 -6.38
N GLU A 624 -0.11 7.37 -6.29
CA GLU A 624 1.02 8.19 -5.81
C GLU A 624 1.18 9.52 -6.55
N TYR A 625 0.95 9.53 -7.87
CA TYR A 625 1.09 10.74 -8.70
C TYR A 625 -0.02 11.75 -8.47
N LEU A 626 -1.15 11.33 -7.88
CA LEU A 626 -2.29 12.19 -7.56
C LEU A 626 -2.25 12.71 -6.13
N VAL A 627 -1.78 11.88 -5.19
CA VAL A 627 -1.71 12.25 -3.77
C VAL A 627 -0.49 13.11 -3.47
N TYR A 628 0.62 12.87 -4.18
CA TYR A 628 1.88 13.58 -3.97
C TYR A 628 2.37 14.28 -5.25
N PRO A 629 1.53 15.11 -5.91
CA PRO A 629 1.91 15.72 -7.19
C PRO A 629 3.15 16.59 -7.05
N GLU A 630 3.37 17.22 -5.90
CA GLU A 630 4.56 18.02 -5.56
C GLU A 630 5.87 17.21 -5.65
N LEU A 631 5.87 15.96 -5.18
CA LEU A 631 7.04 15.08 -5.20
C LEU A 631 7.30 14.47 -6.58
N HIS A 632 6.29 14.46 -7.45
CA HIS A 632 6.35 13.80 -8.75
C HIS A 632 6.36 14.78 -9.92
N ALA A 633 5.21 15.28 -10.33
CA ALA A 633 5.09 16.18 -11.49
C ALA A 633 5.50 17.61 -11.13
N GLY A 634 5.19 18.08 -9.93
CA GLY A 634 5.58 19.38 -9.38
C GLY A 634 7.11 19.54 -9.32
N ALA A 635 7.83 18.53 -8.82
CA ALA A 635 9.29 18.52 -8.82
C ALA A 635 9.88 18.63 -10.24
N ASP A 636 9.31 17.92 -11.20
CA ASP A 636 9.74 17.98 -12.60
C ASP A 636 9.42 19.36 -13.23
N PHE A 637 8.26 19.95 -12.95
CA PHE A 637 7.94 21.31 -13.40
C PHE A 637 8.84 22.37 -12.76
N ALA A 638 9.16 22.24 -11.46
CA ALA A 638 10.10 23.12 -10.78
C ALA A 638 11.50 23.04 -11.41
N ARG A 639 11.98 21.83 -11.73
CA ARG A 639 13.25 21.63 -12.43
C ARG A 639 13.21 22.18 -13.86
N THR A 640 12.06 22.07 -14.53
CA THR A 640 11.83 22.67 -15.86
C THR A 640 12.00 24.19 -15.80
N GLU A 641 11.41 24.86 -14.81
CA GLU A 641 11.57 26.30 -14.59
C GLU A 641 13.00 26.71 -14.24
N GLU A 642 13.71 25.90 -13.45
CA GLU A 642 15.12 26.19 -13.14
C GLU A 642 16.00 26.17 -14.41
N LEU A 643 15.77 25.19 -15.29
CA LEU A 643 16.53 24.99 -16.51
C LEU A 643 16.11 25.93 -17.65
N ASN A 644 14.83 26.28 -17.71
CA ASN A 644 14.25 27.19 -18.69
C ASN A 644 13.28 28.17 -18.00
N PRO A 645 13.80 29.25 -17.36
CA PRO A 645 12.96 30.20 -16.63
C PRO A 645 11.91 30.85 -17.52
N GLY A 646 10.65 30.84 -17.07
CA GLY A 646 9.52 31.29 -17.88
C GLY A 646 9.03 30.24 -18.88
N ASN A 647 9.31 28.96 -18.64
CA ASN A 647 8.61 27.84 -19.25
C ASN A 647 7.14 27.83 -18.79
N ILE A 648 6.32 28.36 -19.67
CA ILE A 648 4.92 28.63 -19.39
C ILE A 648 4.07 27.37 -19.15
N PRO A 649 4.22 26.28 -19.93
CA PRO A 649 3.59 25.01 -19.58
C PRO A 649 3.94 24.55 -18.16
N ALA A 650 5.20 24.61 -17.76
CA ALA A 650 5.62 24.17 -16.42
C ALA A 650 5.01 25.01 -15.30
N ILE A 651 4.97 26.33 -15.46
CA ILE A 651 4.31 27.24 -14.51
C ILE A 651 2.81 26.95 -14.44
N ALA A 652 2.14 26.85 -15.59
CA ALA A 652 0.68 26.66 -15.64
C ALA A 652 0.26 25.31 -15.05
N PHE A 653 0.94 24.22 -15.38
CA PHE A 653 0.65 22.90 -14.80
C PHE A 653 1.08 22.78 -13.34
N GLY A 654 2.18 23.42 -12.94
CA GLY A 654 2.60 23.50 -11.54
C GLY A 654 1.55 24.19 -10.67
N LEU A 655 1.06 25.36 -11.09
CA LEU A 655 -0.02 26.05 -10.39
C LEU A 655 -1.33 25.25 -10.41
N SER A 656 -1.62 24.53 -11.50
CA SER A 656 -2.78 23.63 -11.56
C SER A 656 -2.67 22.50 -10.53
N ASN A 657 -1.48 21.92 -10.33
CA ASN A 657 -1.24 20.91 -9.30
C ASN A 657 -1.41 21.49 -7.88
N ASP A 658 -0.95 22.72 -7.62
CA ASP A 658 -1.18 23.41 -6.34
C ASP A 658 -2.68 23.61 -6.07
N LEU A 659 -3.42 24.04 -7.09
CA LEU A 659 -4.87 24.20 -7.04
C LEU A 659 -5.57 22.86 -6.73
N THR A 660 -5.20 21.79 -7.43
CA THR A 660 -5.72 20.43 -7.16
C THR A 660 -5.37 19.98 -5.74
N SER A 661 -4.18 20.27 -5.25
CA SER A 661 -3.76 19.90 -3.88
C SER A 661 -4.56 20.66 -2.82
N ALA A 662 -4.79 21.96 -3.02
CA ALA A 662 -5.65 22.76 -2.14
C ALA A 662 -7.09 22.23 -2.11
N ARG A 663 -7.62 21.83 -3.26
CA ARG A 663 -8.94 21.19 -3.40
C ARG A 663 -9.01 19.87 -2.63
N ILE A 664 -8.02 19.01 -2.81
CA ILE A 664 -7.90 17.72 -2.11
C ILE A 664 -7.85 17.94 -0.59
N ALA A 665 -7.12 18.95 -0.14
CA ALA A 665 -7.02 19.31 1.27
C ALA A 665 -8.30 19.95 1.84
N GLY A 666 -9.32 20.20 1.01
CA GLY A 666 -10.55 20.89 1.42
C GLY A 666 -10.36 22.38 1.71
N ASP A 667 -9.24 22.98 1.28
CA ASP A 667 -8.94 24.40 1.45
C ASP A 667 -9.50 25.21 0.28
N GLU A 668 -10.81 25.48 0.36
CA GLU A 668 -11.57 26.23 -0.64
C GLU A 668 -11.05 27.66 -0.87
N GLU A 669 -10.57 28.32 0.19
CA GLU A 669 -10.04 29.68 0.09
C GLU A 669 -8.70 29.69 -0.65
N LEU A 670 -7.81 28.75 -0.32
CA LEU A 670 -6.55 28.56 -1.03
C LEU A 670 -6.78 28.14 -2.48
N ALA A 671 -7.76 27.27 -2.76
CA ALA A 671 -8.12 26.88 -4.12
C ALA A 671 -8.59 28.09 -4.95
N VAL A 672 -9.45 28.96 -4.39
CA VAL A 672 -9.85 30.22 -5.06
C VAL A 672 -8.66 31.14 -5.29
N ALA A 673 -7.77 31.28 -4.32
CA ALA A 673 -6.56 32.10 -4.46
C ALA A 673 -5.65 31.59 -5.58
N LYS A 674 -5.42 30.26 -5.65
CA LYS A 674 -4.62 29.62 -6.70
C LYS A 674 -5.24 29.78 -8.09
N ALA A 675 -6.57 29.66 -8.20
CA ALA A 675 -7.27 29.90 -9.46
C ALA A 675 -7.09 31.34 -9.98
N TRP A 676 -7.06 32.34 -9.09
CA TRP A 676 -6.76 33.72 -9.48
C TRP A 676 -5.31 33.92 -9.91
N GLU A 677 -4.35 33.32 -9.22
CA GLU A 677 -2.92 33.37 -9.60
C GLU A 677 -2.68 32.81 -11.01
N ILE A 678 -3.33 31.68 -11.30
CA ILE A 678 -3.34 31.02 -12.60
C ILE A 678 -3.91 31.93 -13.71
N LEU A 679 -5.04 32.58 -13.46
CA LEU A 679 -5.67 33.50 -14.40
C LEU A 679 -4.81 34.75 -14.64
N GLU A 680 -4.30 35.37 -13.58
CA GLU A 680 -3.42 36.54 -13.68
C GLU A 680 -2.16 36.20 -14.49
N PHE A 681 -1.60 35.01 -14.28
CA PHE A 681 -0.50 34.52 -15.11
C PHE A 681 -0.89 34.40 -16.58
N ALA A 682 -2.05 33.81 -16.89
CA ALA A 682 -2.53 33.66 -18.27
C ALA A 682 -2.65 35.01 -19.01
N GLU A 683 -3.13 36.04 -18.30
CA GLU A 683 -3.26 37.39 -18.84
C GLU A 683 -1.89 38.07 -19.04
N THR A 684 -0.87 37.66 -18.28
CA THR A 684 0.43 38.34 -18.21
C THR A 684 1.62 37.54 -18.80
N ALA A 685 1.42 36.30 -19.24
CA ALA A 685 2.44 35.37 -19.78
C ALA A 685 3.12 35.83 -21.10
N GLY A 686 2.78 37.02 -21.56
CA GLY A 686 3.11 37.64 -22.84
C GLY A 686 2.50 39.03 -22.82
N ASN A 687 2.56 39.79 -23.91
CA ASN A 687 1.99 41.14 -23.86
C ASN A 687 0.45 41.06 -23.85
N PRO A 688 -0.23 41.49 -22.75
CA PRO A 688 -1.69 41.37 -22.59
C PRO A 688 -2.49 42.13 -23.65
N ASN A 689 -1.85 43.12 -24.28
CA ASN A 689 -2.48 43.95 -25.30
C ASN A 689 -2.27 43.39 -26.72
N THR A 690 -1.61 42.24 -26.86
CA THR A 690 -1.35 41.58 -28.13
C THR A 690 -1.71 40.10 -28.06
N LEU A 691 -2.25 39.59 -29.16
CA LEU A 691 -2.60 38.18 -29.28
C LEU A 691 -1.36 37.37 -29.68
N GLU A 692 -0.82 36.62 -28.71
CA GLU A 692 0.33 35.74 -28.89
C GLU A 692 -0.08 34.29 -28.58
N ALA A 693 0.52 33.32 -29.26
CA ALA A 693 0.21 31.89 -29.08
C ALA A 693 0.36 31.41 -27.63
N ILE A 694 1.18 32.13 -26.86
CA ILE A 694 1.59 31.84 -25.51
C ILE A 694 0.46 32.14 -24.50
N ASN A 695 -0.08 33.36 -24.50
CA ASN A 695 -1.22 33.76 -23.66
C ASN A 695 -2.47 32.98 -24.08
N VAL A 696 -2.68 32.81 -25.39
CA VAL A 696 -3.81 32.03 -25.91
C VAL A 696 -3.71 30.57 -25.45
N GLY A 697 -2.56 29.92 -25.57
CA GLY A 697 -2.38 28.53 -25.14
C GLY A 697 -2.65 28.31 -23.65
N VAL A 698 -2.23 29.26 -22.81
CA VAL A 698 -2.46 29.20 -21.35
C VAL A 698 -3.93 29.38 -21.02
N ILE A 699 -4.59 30.41 -21.55
CA ILE A 699 -6.04 30.64 -21.33
C ILE A 699 -6.87 29.41 -21.73
N LEU A 700 -6.54 28.80 -22.89
CA LEU A 700 -7.22 27.61 -23.38
C LEU A 700 -6.97 26.37 -22.50
N THR A 701 -5.81 26.27 -21.86
CA THR A 701 -5.50 25.14 -20.97
C THR A 701 -6.26 25.27 -19.64
N LEU A 702 -6.40 26.49 -19.12
CA LEU A 702 -6.90 26.76 -17.77
C LEU A 702 -8.42 26.85 -17.67
N MET A 703 -9.09 27.15 -18.79
CA MET A 703 -10.56 27.24 -18.82
C MET A 703 -11.26 26.00 -18.27
N GLY A 704 -10.69 24.81 -18.46
CA GLY A 704 -11.28 23.57 -17.97
C GLY A 704 -11.17 23.34 -16.46
N ILE A 705 -10.36 24.13 -15.76
CA ILE A 705 -10.08 23.98 -14.32
C ILE A 705 -10.75 25.10 -13.53
N VAL A 706 -10.77 26.32 -14.07
CA VAL A 706 -11.18 27.53 -13.34
C VAL A 706 -12.62 27.94 -13.66
N ALA A 707 -13.17 27.54 -14.81
CA ALA A 707 -14.52 27.91 -15.24
C ALA A 707 -15.65 27.47 -14.31
N ASP A 708 -15.41 26.45 -13.48
CA ASP A 708 -16.47 25.75 -12.76
C ASP A 708 -16.58 26.11 -11.28
N PHE A 709 -15.81 27.12 -10.88
CA PHE A 709 -15.93 27.76 -9.59
C PHE A 709 -17.32 28.37 -9.37
N PRO A 710 -17.68 28.68 -8.12
CA PRO A 710 -18.99 29.19 -7.79
C PRO A 710 -19.19 30.55 -8.44
N MET A 711 -20.41 30.80 -8.93
CA MET A 711 -20.73 32.03 -9.69
C MET A 711 -20.47 33.30 -8.89
N ASN A 712 -20.51 33.24 -7.55
CA ASN A 712 -20.25 34.35 -6.64
C ASN A 712 -18.75 34.74 -6.55
N THR A 713 -17.83 33.88 -7.01
CA THR A 713 -16.39 34.20 -7.04
C THR A 713 -16.02 35.15 -8.17
N GLY A 714 -16.82 35.22 -9.23
CA GLY A 714 -16.51 35.99 -10.45
C GLY A 714 -15.57 35.27 -11.42
N LEU A 715 -15.01 34.11 -11.04
CA LEU A 715 -14.09 33.32 -11.88
C LEU A 715 -14.75 32.82 -13.17
N PRO A 716 -15.98 32.24 -13.17
CA PRO A 716 -16.63 31.77 -14.40
C PRO A 716 -16.90 32.88 -15.42
N GLN A 717 -17.26 34.08 -14.94
CA GLN A 717 -17.54 35.23 -15.78
C GLN A 717 -16.27 35.77 -16.40
N ARG A 718 -15.20 35.92 -15.59
CA ARG A 718 -13.90 36.38 -16.08
C ARG A 718 -13.30 35.40 -17.08
N MET A 719 -13.37 34.10 -16.79
CA MET A 719 -12.89 33.06 -17.71
C MET A 719 -13.64 33.09 -19.05
N LEU A 720 -14.96 33.33 -19.04
CA LEU A 720 -15.72 33.51 -20.29
C LEU A 720 -15.22 34.72 -21.10
N GLU A 721 -14.96 35.85 -20.46
CA GLU A 721 -14.41 37.05 -21.14
C GLU A 721 -13.03 36.76 -21.76
N ASP A 722 -12.13 36.15 -21.00
CA ASP A 722 -10.76 35.84 -21.44
C ASP A 722 -10.76 34.79 -22.56
N PHE A 723 -11.64 33.78 -22.46
CA PHE A 723 -11.79 32.77 -23.49
C PHE A 723 -12.38 33.35 -24.78
N LEU A 724 -13.38 34.23 -24.68
CA LEU A 724 -13.94 34.92 -25.85
C LEU A 724 -12.88 35.81 -26.53
N TRP A 725 -12.05 36.47 -25.73
CA TRP A 725 -10.89 37.20 -26.24
C TRP A 725 -9.93 36.26 -26.99
N ALA A 726 -9.59 35.10 -26.42
CA ALA A 726 -8.73 34.10 -27.04
C ALA A 726 -9.33 33.48 -28.32
N MET A 727 -10.64 33.21 -28.34
CA MET A 727 -11.36 32.60 -29.46
C MET A 727 -11.83 33.57 -30.54
N SER A 728 -11.73 34.88 -30.32
CA SER A 728 -12.00 35.89 -31.36
C SER A 728 -11.04 35.80 -32.57
N PHE A 729 -10.10 34.87 -32.54
CA PHE A 729 -9.07 34.63 -33.55
C PHE A 729 -9.53 33.66 -34.66
N ASP A 730 -9.40 34.10 -35.92
CA ASP A 730 -9.72 33.33 -37.12
C ASP A 730 -8.47 32.58 -37.66
N GLY A 731 -8.56 31.24 -37.69
CA GLY A 731 -7.88 30.36 -38.66
C GLY A 731 -6.36 30.06 -38.58
N ASP A 732 -5.47 31.01 -38.26
CA ASP A 732 -4.03 30.88 -38.63
C ASP A 732 -3.00 31.02 -37.48
N LEU A 733 -3.34 30.62 -36.25
CA LEU A 733 -2.36 30.52 -35.16
C LEU A 733 -1.71 29.13 -35.23
N ASP A 734 -0.38 29.11 -35.27
CA ASP A 734 0.44 27.88 -35.23
C ASP A 734 0.03 26.97 -34.08
N TYR A 735 -0.47 27.53 -32.97
CA TYR A 735 -0.98 26.75 -31.85
C TYR A 735 -2.03 25.72 -32.28
N PHE A 736 -3.06 26.12 -33.02
CA PHE A 736 -4.12 25.21 -33.42
C PHE A 736 -3.65 24.21 -34.49
N THR A 737 -2.83 24.65 -35.44
CA THR A 737 -2.34 23.77 -36.52
C THR A 737 -1.30 22.76 -36.05
N VAL A 738 -0.46 23.12 -35.09
CA VAL A 738 0.57 22.25 -34.49
C VAL A 738 -0.05 21.33 -33.44
N ASN A 739 -0.92 21.84 -32.56
CA ASN A 739 -1.52 21.01 -31.53
C ASN A 739 -2.55 20.05 -32.09
N THR A 740 -3.30 20.38 -33.14
CA THR A 740 -4.23 19.41 -33.74
C THR A 740 -3.50 18.19 -34.35
N LYS A 741 -2.19 18.31 -34.67
CA LYS A 741 -1.36 17.16 -35.06
C LYS A 741 -1.05 16.22 -33.89
N LYS A 742 -1.00 16.76 -32.66
CA LYS A 742 -0.66 16.04 -31.42
C LYS A 742 -1.89 15.62 -30.62
N ALA A 743 -2.96 16.41 -30.72
CA ALA A 743 -4.24 16.32 -30.01
C ALA A 743 -5.37 16.51 -31.04
N PRO A 744 -5.78 15.43 -31.73
CA PRO A 744 -6.65 15.53 -32.90
C PRO A 744 -8.04 16.09 -32.65
N PHE A 745 -8.51 16.06 -31.39
CA PHE A 745 -9.83 16.54 -30.98
C PHE A 745 -9.76 17.79 -30.10
N ILE A 746 -8.61 18.46 -30.06
CA ILE A 746 -8.45 19.69 -29.27
C ILE A 746 -9.45 20.75 -29.70
N ARG A 747 -9.73 20.88 -31.00
CA ARG A 747 -10.70 21.85 -31.50
C ARG A 747 -12.13 21.60 -31.01
N PRO A 748 -12.79 20.46 -31.30
CA PRO A 748 -14.14 20.20 -30.79
C PRO A 748 -14.22 20.28 -29.25
N GLY A 749 -13.19 19.82 -28.54
CA GLY A 749 -13.13 19.94 -27.08
C GLY A 749 -13.13 21.38 -26.56
N LEU A 750 -12.30 22.25 -27.15
CA LEU A 750 -12.25 23.66 -26.74
C LEU A 750 -13.55 24.39 -27.05
N GLU A 751 -14.14 24.16 -28.23
CA GLU A 751 -15.42 24.76 -28.60
C GLU A 751 -16.55 24.31 -27.67
N TYR A 752 -16.48 23.07 -27.16
CA TYR A 752 -17.47 22.54 -26.23
C TYR A 752 -17.32 23.14 -24.83
N ALA A 753 -16.09 23.35 -24.37
CA ALA A 753 -15.85 24.02 -23.10
C ALA A 753 -16.42 25.46 -23.09
N LEU A 754 -16.35 26.17 -24.21
CA LEU A 754 -17.06 27.44 -24.38
C LEU A 754 -18.58 27.29 -24.30
N ALA A 755 -19.13 26.25 -24.93
CA ALA A 755 -20.56 25.95 -24.83
C ALA A 755 -20.96 25.75 -23.35
N SER A 756 -20.17 24.97 -22.61
CA SER A 756 -20.36 24.75 -21.18
C SER A 756 -20.33 26.05 -20.38
N LEU A 757 -19.35 26.92 -20.64
CA LEU A 757 -19.23 28.24 -20.02
C LEU A 757 -20.46 29.13 -20.29
N TYR A 758 -20.98 29.15 -21.53
CA TYR A 758 -22.23 29.86 -21.83
C TYR A 758 -23.40 29.30 -21.02
N ALA A 759 -23.53 27.97 -20.96
CA ALA A 759 -24.60 27.33 -20.19
C ALA A 759 -24.48 27.65 -18.69
N ARG A 760 -23.27 27.61 -18.13
CA ARG A 760 -22.95 27.95 -16.73
C ARG A 760 -23.31 29.39 -16.39
N ASN A 761 -23.07 30.31 -17.31
CA ASN A 761 -23.40 31.73 -17.16
C ASN A 761 -24.89 32.04 -17.48
N GLY A 762 -25.71 31.03 -17.76
CA GLY A 762 -27.14 31.21 -18.10
C GLY A 762 -27.37 31.82 -19.49
N LEU A 763 -26.35 31.85 -20.34
CA LEU A 763 -26.37 32.41 -21.70
C LEU A 763 -26.90 31.36 -22.68
N ARG A 764 -28.22 31.17 -22.64
CA ARG A 764 -28.91 30.07 -23.33
C ARG A 764 -28.72 30.09 -24.86
N ASP A 765 -28.87 31.25 -25.49
CA ASP A 765 -28.89 31.33 -26.95
C ASP A 765 -27.47 31.17 -27.52
N GLU A 766 -26.47 31.72 -26.83
CA GLU A 766 -25.05 31.55 -27.10
C GLU A 766 -24.61 30.10 -26.94
N TYR A 767 -25.05 29.42 -25.86
CA TYR A 767 -24.79 28.00 -25.65
C TYR A 767 -25.29 27.13 -26.82
N ILE A 768 -26.54 27.33 -27.25
CA ILE A 768 -27.11 26.56 -28.36
C ILE A 768 -26.37 26.84 -29.66
N ALA A 769 -26.05 28.10 -29.94
CA ALA A 769 -25.26 28.45 -31.12
C ALA A 769 -23.87 27.81 -31.09
N GLN A 770 -23.23 27.77 -29.92
CA GLN A 770 -21.91 27.20 -29.75
C GLN A 770 -21.89 25.68 -29.92
N LEU A 771 -22.94 24.95 -29.52
CA LEU A 771 -23.03 23.51 -29.81
C LEU A 771 -23.02 23.20 -31.33
N GLU A 772 -23.57 24.09 -32.15
CA GLU A 772 -23.47 23.95 -33.62
C GLU A 772 -22.05 24.21 -34.13
N VAL A 773 -21.28 25.08 -33.47
CA VAL A 773 -19.86 25.30 -33.76
C VAL A 773 -19.04 24.06 -33.42
N VAL A 774 -19.34 23.41 -32.29
CA VAL A 774 -18.71 22.13 -31.90
C VAL A 774 -18.95 21.06 -32.97
N ALA A 775 -20.20 20.90 -33.40
CA ALA A 775 -20.58 19.89 -34.38
C ALA A 775 -20.02 20.14 -35.80
N ALA A 776 -19.56 21.36 -36.08
CA ALA A 776 -18.92 21.73 -37.33
C ALA A 776 -17.41 21.47 -37.36
N GLN A 777 -16.79 21.07 -36.24
CA GLN A 777 -15.34 20.89 -36.17
C GLN A 777 -14.85 19.66 -36.96
N PRO A 778 -13.62 19.69 -37.50
CA PRO A 778 -13.01 18.53 -38.12
C PRO A 778 -12.99 17.33 -37.18
N ARG A 779 -13.30 16.14 -37.71
CA ARG A 779 -13.31 14.87 -36.97
C ARG A 779 -14.30 14.82 -35.80
N TYR A 780 -15.29 15.71 -35.74
CA TYR A 780 -16.33 15.68 -34.71
C TYR A 780 -17.03 14.31 -34.57
N GLU A 781 -17.36 13.66 -35.68
CA GLU A 781 -17.99 12.33 -35.68
C GLU A 781 -17.07 11.19 -35.17
N GLU A 782 -15.76 11.42 -35.13
CA GLU A 782 -14.76 10.49 -34.57
C GLU A 782 -14.47 10.77 -33.09
N TRP A 783 -15.04 11.85 -32.53
CA TRP A 783 -14.75 12.30 -31.19
C TRP A 783 -15.56 11.53 -30.14
N ALA A 784 -14.91 11.12 -29.05
CA ALA A 784 -15.52 10.38 -27.94
C ALA A 784 -16.81 11.01 -27.39
N TRP A 785 -16.88 12.33 -27.46
CA TRP A 785 -17.96 13.13 -26.87
C TRP A 785 -19.08 13.45 -27.86
N TYR A 786 -19.03 12.86 -29.06
CA TYR A 786 -20.04 13.05 -30.10
C TYR A 786 -21.47 12.82 -29.57
N ASP A 787 -21.76 11.63 -29.03
CA ASP A 787 -23.11 11.29 -28.56
C ASP A 787 -23.60 12.20 -27.43
N PHE A 788 -22.68 12.65 -26.58
CA PHE A 788 -22.97 13.57 -25.49
C PHE A 788 -23.36 14.96 -26.01
N VAL A 789 -22.60 15.50 -26.96
CA VAL A 789 -22.91 16.78 -27.59
C VAL A 789 -24.20 16.68 -28.41
N GLU A 790 -24.44 15.58 -29.12
CA GLU A 790 -25.72 15.35 -29.83
C GLU A 790 -26.91 15.29 -28.87
N ALA A 791 -26.77 14.67 -27.69
CA ALA A 791 -27.81 14.65 -26.67
C ALA A 791 -28.15 16.06 -26.17
N GLN A 792 -27.15 16.91 -26.00
CA GLN A 792 -27.34 18.31 -25.63
C GLN A 792 -27.96 19.13 -26.76
N ARG A 793 -27.55 18.93 -28.01
CA ARG A 793 -28.17 19.57 -29.18
C ARG A 793 -29.64 19.19 -29.32
N ALA A 794 -29.99 17.94 -29.03
CA ALA A 794 -31.36 17.45 -29.05
C ALA A 794 -32.22 18.04 -27.90
N ASN A 795 -31.62 18.31 -26.73
CA ASN A 795 -32.30 18.91 -25.58
C ASN A 795 -31.41 19.91 -24.80
N PRO A 796 -31.23 21.14 -25.30
CA PRO A 796 -30.27 22.08 -24.70
C PRO A 796 -30.65 22.54 -23.29
N ASN A 797 -31.95 22.56 -22.97
CA ASN A 797 -32.43 23.02 -21.66
C ASN A 797 -31.95 22.14 -20.50
N ARG A 798 -31.55 20.90 -20.79
CA ARG A 798 -31.07 19.95 -19.79
C ARG A 798 -29.84 20.48 -19.04
N MET A 799 -28.86 20.96 -19.79
CA MET A 799 -27.59 21.43 -19.23
C MET A 799 -27.76 22.76 -18.48
N LEU A 800 -28.58 23.66 -19.04
CA LEU A 800 -28.91 24.94 -18.42
C LEU A 800 -29.63 24.75 -17.08
N ALA A 801 -30.64 23.88 -17.03
CA ALA A 801 -31.35 23.56 -15.79
C ALA A 801 -30.41 22.90 -14.77
N LYS A 802 -29.41 22.14 -15.23
CA LYS A 802 -28.41 21.54 -14.37
C LYS A 802 -27.52 22.59 -13.70
N PHE A 803 -26.94 23.51 -14.47
CA PHE A 803 -26.14 24.60 -13.89
C PHE A 803 -26.95 25.54 -13.00
N GLU A 804 -28.21 25.82 -13.36
CA GLU A 804 -29.11 26.62 -12.52
C GLU A 804 -29.34 25.98 -11.14
N SER A 805 -29.30 24.64 -11.06
CA SER A 805 -29.50 23.91 -9.80
C SER A 805 -28.39 24.10 -8.76
N PHE A 806 -27.19 24.55 -9.15
CA PHE A 806 -26.06 24.75 -8.23
C PHE A 806 -26.14 26.04 -7.42
N GLY A 807 -26.98 26.98 -7.82
CA GLY A 807 -27.04 28.29 -7.17
C GLY A 807 -25.77 29.13 -7.39
N GLY A 808 -25.58 30.15 -6.55
CA GLY A 808 -24.48 31.12 -6.71
C GLY A 808 -23.15 30.68 -6.10
N ASP A 809 -23.21 29.74 -5.17
CA ASP A 809 -22.14 29.26 -4.30
C ASP A 809 -21.77 27.79 -4.56
N GLY A 810 -22.52 27.09 -5.41
CA GLY A 810 -22.24 25.72 -5.80
C GLY A 810 -21.17 25.58 -6.87
N TYR A 811 -20.34 24.55 -6.69
CA TYR A 811 -19.38 24.08 -7.67
C TYR A 811 -20.06 23.22 -8.74
N SER A 812 -19.53 23.27 -9.96
CA SER A 812 -19.65 22.15 -10.88
C SER A 812 -18.29 21.49 -10.96
N ASP A 813 -18.25 20.17 -11.05
CA ASP A 813 -17.10 19.54 -11.68
C ASP A 813 -17.30 19.71 -13.18
N THR A 814 -16.37 20.26 -13.95
CA THR A 814 -16.35 20.06 -15.42
C THR A 814 -14.92 19.91 -15.88
N TYR A 815 -14.75 19.20 -17.01
CA TYR A 815 -13.53 19.04 -17.83
C TYR A 815 -12.22 18.63 -17.14
N ALA A 816 -11.74 19.30 -16.08
CA ALA A 816 -10.47 19.02 -15.40
C ALA A 816 -10.57 18.78 -13.87
N GLY A 817 -11.75 18.86 -13.27
CA GLY A 817 -11.97 18.42 -11.87
C GLY A 817 -12.11 16.90 -11.70
N SER A 818 -12.36 16.17 -12.80
CA SER A 818 -12.40 14.71 -12.86
C SER A 818 -11.25 14.13 -13.69
N ASN A 819 -11.18 12.79 -13.74
CA ASN A 819 -10.21 11.90 -14.41
C ASN A 819 -10.02 12.12 -15.93
N ASN A 820 -10.48 13.21 -16.51
CA ASN A 820 -10.75 13.34 -17.94
C ASN A 820 -10.10 14.56 -18.62
N GLY A 821 -9.23 15.29 -17.93
CA GLY A 821 -8.60 16.53 -18.44
C GLY A 821 -7.92 16.39 -19.82
N CYS A 822 -7.24 15.27 -20.09
CA CYS A 822 -6.65 15.03 -21.41
C CYS A 822 -7.66 14.41 -22.40
N MET A 823 -8.71 13.73 -21.95
CA MET A 823 -9.62 12.95 -22.80
C MET A 823 -10.46 13.79 -23.76
N VAL A 824 -10.83 15.01 -23.35
CA VAL A 824 -11.68 15.87 -24.18
C VAL A 824 -10.89 16.42 -25.38
N CYS A 825 -9.59 16.71 -25.20
CA CYS A 825 -8.72 17.21 -26.28
C CYS A 825 -7.99 16.11 -27.05
N HIS A 826 -7.76 14.95 -26.44
CA HIS A 826 -7.04 13.84 -27.06
C HIS A 826 -7.98 12.74 -27.58
N GLY A 827 -9.24 12.66 -27.11
CA GLY A 827 -10.31 11.76 -27.60
C GLY A 827 -10.28 10.34 -27.04
N ASN A 828 -11.35 9.57 -27.28
CA ASN A 828 -11.40 8.12 -27.19
C ASN A 828 -12.38 7.51 -28.21
N GLN A 829 -12.14 6.25 -28.58
CA GLN A 829 -13.22 5.28 -28.81
C GLN A 829 -13.26 4.34 -27.62
#